data_AF-B8DTY0-F1
#
_entry.id   AF-B8DTY0-F1
#
_cell.length_a   1.000
_cell.length_b   1.000
_cell.length_c   1.000
_cell.angle_alpha   90.00
_cell.angle_beta   90.00
_cell.angle_gamma   90.00
#
_symmetry.space_group_name_H-M   'P 1'
#
loop_
_entity.id
_entity.type
_entity.pdbx_description
1 polymer ?
#
loop_
_entity_poly.entity_id
_entity_poly.type
_entity_poly.pdbx_seq_one_letter_code
_entity_poly.pdbx_strand_id
1 'polypeptide(L)'
;MTTPNSSGSGRVPSDQTDVQQPSIEKTPEHALASRFPNVKVSDVAPKRNHVTSDLLHAGAALVFGILVILVAVYLHGLTTGVEDDAHSASQAFDWLVDLPSSLLQQLIVISIVVGVLIQLVLNREWLQSACSVGALLIGFLVCWGVSELLSYHSSAMLINTLLSSGTRVGPSLLPDFYAAIAAFLTVAGPRDTRSSVKWSWNILLAGAVIFIMTSWSSLPGVLVAICIGRMVGLSIRFGVGTKNSGAWGYQIVQALSSIGLHPAVLDRRPEASDHAPMLTDDLTDHSRLYDLTDESGVHYVVSVLDNQVQITGYFSQLWQLIRLNGVAVRHDRSAVSATHHHYSMLLGLRDIDLTCARPYGVCDYGESSIVVFEHRETIHAVDCRELDDTEALSLMNYLQRAHQRGFTHRQITADTIARSAIGDMVIAGWQNGDYASTTTNITLDKVQLLTLFSTMLGIERTVSLARRAWGESTLISLIPFVQKAAVPAATRQMEGWNKQIVEDLRTALSKLAPEEVAESMEQVTLTRFNARSFFGLVLLVIAVYVMLTQMRPDEMIRAVKQANLWWAFVVMLFGFLAWVGSAMALGAFMDRDRRRPFGLLCSQIAAGFTAVSMPAGIGPAFVNLQYLRKSGYRNTTATAIMSAVLAVQGVITVVLLLLIGIFTGRNTLSGMIPTNTLIIAIAVVALAISVIMAIPSVRRKIANKYLPLVKSYARSLLETLTQPRKLLGSVAGSLILNLSTGFGFWAALMAFGFNMNPIETTFIFLLANTLGSAVPTPGGLGAVEAALSVAFSAVGVPAALALSATLLYRVVFYWLRIPLGALAMKWLDKHNLI
;
A
#
# COMPACT_ATOMS: atom_id res chain seq x y z
N MET A 1 -35.17 -18.34 -61.79
CA MET A 1 -36.00 -17.15 -61.51
C MET A 1 -36.58 -17.34 -60.12
N THR A 2 -36.45 -16.34 -59.23
CA THR A 2 -37.12 -16.21 -57.91
C THR A 2 -36.98 -17.34 -56.86
N THR A 3 -37.07 -16.94 -55.59
CA THR A 3 -36.97 -17.78 -54.39
C THR A 3 -38.27 -18.56 -54.08
N PRO A 4 -38.26 -19.43 -53.06
CA PRO A 4 -38.91 -19.04 -51.81
C PRO A 4 -38.02 -19.18 -50.57
N ASN A 5 -38.52 -18.74 -49.41
CA ASN A 5 -37.78 -18.59 -48.15
C ASN A 5 -38.67 -19.00 -46.97
N SER A 6 -38.20 -19.89 -46.07
CA SER A 6 -38.72 -20.00 -44.69
C SER A 6 -37.89 -20.90 -43.76
N SER A 7 -37.27 -20.27 -42.75
CA SER A 7 -37.10 -20.77 -41.37
C SER A 7 -36.69 -22.23 -41.07
N GLY A 8 -35.43 -22.39 -40.62
CA GLY A 8 -34.96 -23.56 -39.87
C GLY A 8 -33.71 -23.21 -39.06
N SER A 9 -33.87 -22.63 -37.86
CA SER A 9 -32.75 -22.04 -37.10
C SER A 9 -31.93 -23.07 -36.31
N GLY A 10 -31.04 -23.79 -36.99
CA GLY A 10 -30.01 -24.60 -36.34
C GLY A 10 -28.98 -23.72 -35.63
N ARG A 11 -28.95 -23.74 -34.30
CA ARG A 11 -27.85 -23.17 -33.52
C ARG A 11 -26.62 -24.08 -33.64
N VAL A 12 -25.61 -23.64 -34.39
CA VAL A 12 -24.26 -24.20 -34.31
C VAL A 12 -23.69 -23.89 -32.91
N PRO A 13 -23.13 -24.86 -32.18
CA PRO A 13 -22.40 -24.57 -30.95
C PRO A 13 -21.17 -23.71 -31.27
N SER A 14 -21.06 -22.54 -30.66
CA SER A 14 -19.86 -21.73 -30.70
C SER A 14 -18.81 -22.35 -29.76
N ASP A 15 -18.12 -23.39 -30.25
CA ASP A 15 -16.98 -23.99 -29.54
C ASP A 15 -15.77 -23.06 -29.63
N GLN A 16 -15.87 -21.94 -28.89
CA GLN A 16 -14.71 -21.15 -28.52
C GLN A 16 -13.90 -21.99 -27.53
N THR A 17 -13.02 -22.83 -28.07
CA THR A 17 -11.92 -23.42 -27.32
C THR A 17 -11.02 -22.29 -26.87
N ASP A 18 -11.36 -21.74 -25.70
CA ASP A 18 -10.57 -20.77 -24.97
C ASP A 18 -9.17 -21.37 -24.79
N VAL A 19 -8.19 -20.87 -25.55
CA VAL A 19 -6.80 -21.34 -25.45
C VAL A 19 -6.25 -20.78 -24.16
N GLN A 20 -6.60 -21.43 -23.06
CA GLN A 20 -6.06 -21.19 -21.74
C GLN A 20 -4.56 -21.43 -21.82
N GLN A 21 -3.81 -20.34 -22.01
CA GLN A 21 -2.39 -20.31 -21.69
C GLN A 21 -2.27 -20.87 -20.27
N PRO A 22 -1.58 -22.01 -20.07
CA PRO A 22 -1.52 -22.63 -18.76
C PRO A 22 -0.90 -21.61 -17.81
N SER A 23 -1.64 -21.22 -16.77
CA SER A 23 -1.20 -20.20 -15.83
C SER A 23 0.14 -20.66 -15.24
N ILE A 24 1.24 -20.02 -15.66
CA ILE A 24 2.59 -20.45 -15.32
C ILE A 24 2.82 -20.16 -13.84
N GLU A 25 2.41 -21.13 -13.02
CA GLU A 25 2.69 -21.17 -11.60
C GLU A 25 4.21 -21.03 -11.43
N LYS A 26 4.64 -20.23 -10.43
CA LYS A 26 6.05 -19.81 -10.33
C LYS A 26 6.92 -20.98 -9.86
N THR A 27 7.25 -21.87 -10.79
CA THR A 27 8.10 -23.04 -10.62
C THR A 27 9.38 -22.63 -9.89
N PRO A 28 9.70 -23.25 -8.74
CA PRO A 28 10.90 -22.91 -7.99
C PRO A 28 12.15 -23.00 -8.86
N GLU A 29 13.06 -22.05 -8.71
CA GLU A 29 14.30 -21.95 -9.48
C GLU A 29 15.12 -23.26 -9.47
N HIS A 30 15.15 -23.95 -8.32
CA HIS A 30 15.78 -25.27 -8.17
C HIS A 30 15.14 -26.37 -9.04
N ALA A 31 13.82 -26.32 -9.27
CA ALA A 31 13.14 -27.27 -10.15
C ALA A 31 13.45 -26.99 -11.63
N LEU A 32 13.51 -25.71 -12.03
CA LEU A 32 13.98 -25.34 -13.37
C LEU A 32 15.45 -25.71 -13.59
N ALA A 33 16.32 -25.48 -12.61
CA ALA A 33 17.73 -25.92 -12.66
C ALA A 33 17.85 -27.45 -12.83
N SER A 34 17.00 -28.24 -12.15
CA SER A 34 16.99 -29.70 -12.31
C SER A 34 16.51 -30.18 -13.70
N ARG A 35 15.80 -29.34 -14.45
CA ARG A 35 15.38 -29.60 -15.84
C ARG A 35 16.48 -29.29 -16.86
N PHE A 36 17.43 -28.43 -16.50
CA PHE A 36 18.49 -27.92 -17.37
C PHE A 36 19.88 -28.10 -16.72
N PRO A 37 20.28 -29.33 -16.32
CA PRO A 37 21.42 -29.56 -15.43
C PRO A 37 22.80 -29.24 -16.03
N ASN A 38 22.90 -29.18 -17.36
CA ASN A 38 24.15 -28.88 -18.09
C ASN A 38 24.34 -27.37 -18.35
N VAL A 39 23.35 -26.54 -18.04
CA VAL A 39 23.32 -25.13 -18.46
C VAL A 39 23.97 -24.23 -17.42
N LYS A 40 25.07 -23.57 -17.79
CA LYS A 40 25.75 -22.60 -16.91
C LYS A 40 25.03 -21.25 -16.98
N VAL A 41 24.33 -20.88 -15.91
CA VAL A 41 23.65 -19.59 -15.76
C VAL A 41 24.42 -18.70 -14.79
N SER A 42 24.76 -17.47 -15.21
CA SER A 42 25.30 -16.42 -14.35
C SER A 42 24.37 -15.21 -14.37
N ASP A 43 23.58 -15.02 -13.31
CA ASP A 43 22.60 -13.93 -13.21
C ASP A 43 22.68 -13.25 -11.82
N VAL A 44 22.19 -12.01 -11.72
CA VAL A 44 22.27 -11.17 -10.52
C VAL A 44 20.93 -11.14 -9.80
N ALA A 45 20.91 -11.52 -8.53
CA ALA A 45 19.68 -11.62 -7.73
C ALA A 45 18.82 -10.33 -7.76
N PRO A 46 17.48 -10.44 -7.92
CA PRO A 46 16.61 -9.29 -8.18
C PRO A 46 16.57 -8.30 -7.01
N LYS A 47 17.01 -7.08 -7.29
CA LYS A 47 16.96 -5.91 -6.39
C LYS A 47 15.52 -5.36 -6.30
N ARG A 48 15.32 -4.38 -5.39
CA ARG A 48 14.11 -3.55 -5.39
C ARG A 48 14.36 -2.27 -6.17
N ASN A 49 13.45 -1.95 -7.09
CA ASN A 49 13.52 -0.76 -7.93
C ASN A 49 12.29 0.13 -7.70
N HIS A 50 12.42 1.44 -7.94
CA HIS A 50 11.33 2.40 -7.83
C HIS A 50 10.53 2.43 -9.14
N VAL A 51 9.38 1.78 -9.16
CA VAL A 51 8.62 1.54 -10.40
C VAL A 51 7.74 2.73 -10.76
N THR A 52 8.26 3.53 -11.71
CA THR A 52 7.52 4.21 -12.80
C THR A 52 6.00 4.28 -12.63
N SER A 53 5.34 3.20 -13.07
CA SER A 53 3.88 3.07 -13.20
C SER A 53 3.07 3.32 -11.94
N ASP A 54 3.62 3.07 -10.74
CA ASP A 54 2.89 3.25 -9.49
C ASP A 54 2.47 4.71 -9.30
N LEU A 55 3.37 5.65 -9.59
CA LEU A 55 3.08 7.08 -9.53
C LEU A 55 2.01 7.50 -10.56
N LEU A 56 1.88 6.76 -11.66
CA LEU A 56 0.97 7.07 -12.76
C LEU A 56 -0.44 6.56 -12.48
N HIS A 57 -0.55 5.35 -11.94
CA HIS A 57 -1.80 4.84 -11.42
C HIS A 57 -2.27 5.66 -10.20
N ALA A 58 -1.36 6.32 -9.47
CA ALA A 58 -1.71 7.29 -8.42
C ALA A 58 -2.28 8.59 -9.03
N GLY A 59 -1.64 9.14 -10.06
CA GLY A 59 -2.13 10.31 -10.79
C GLY A 59 -3.48 10.04 -11.50
N ALA A 60 -3.64 8.87 -12.11
CA ALA A 60 -4.90 8.44 -12.71
C ALA A 60 -6.02 8.26 -11.67
N ALA A 61 -5.71 7.74 -10.47
CA ALA A 61 -6.67 7.67 -9.36
C ALA A 61 -7.08 9.07 -8.87
N LEU A 62 -6.15 10.04 -8.80
CA LEU A 62 -6.47 11.44 -8.50
C LEU A 62 -7.42 12.03 -9.55
N VAL A 63 -7.08 11.90 -10.85
CA VAL A 63 -7.90 12.42 -11.96
C VAL A 63 -9.28 11.77 -12.00
N PHE A 64 -9.38 10.45 -11.78
CA PHE A 64 -10.68 9.76 -11.70
C PHE A 64 -11.50 10.22 -10.48
N GLY A 65 -10.86 10.44 -9.32
CA GLY A 65 -11.53 11.01 -8.15
C GLY A 65 -12.09 12.42 -8.41
N ILE A 66 -11.33 13.27 -9.11
CA ILE A 66 -11.79 14.60 -9.55
C ILE A 66 -12.94 14.48 -10.57
N LEU A 67 -12.87 13.52 -11.50
CA LEU A 67 -13.93 13.27 -12.47
C LEU A 67 -15.24 12.81 -11.80
N VAL A 68 -15.16 11.89 -10.82
CA VAL A 68 -16.32 11.46 -10.02
C VAL A 68 -16.93 12.65 -9.28
N ILE A 69 -16.11 13.53 -8.70
CA ILE A 69 -16.57 14.77 -8.05
C ILE A 69 -17.30 15.69 -9.05
N LEU A 70 -16.75 15.89 -10.25
CA LEU A 70 -17.39 16.72 -11.28
C LEU A 70 -18.71 16.11 -11.78
N VAL A 71 -18.76 14.79 -11.98
CA VAL A 71 -19.98 14.07 -12.34
C VAL A 71 -21.03 14.20 -11.23
N ALA A 72 -20.66 14.05 -9.97
CA ALA A 72 -21.57 14.21 -8.84
C ALA A 72 -22.19 15.62 -8.76
N VAL A 73 -21.41 16.68 -9.04
CA VAL A 73 -21.93 18.06 -9.05
C VAL A 73 -22.80 18.35 -10.27
N TYR A 74 -22.31 18.04 -11.48
CA TYR A 74 -22.97 18.49 -12.72
C TYR A 74 -24.01 17.50 -13.28
N LEU A 75 -23.96 16.23 -12.87
CA LEU A 75 -24.90 15.17 -13.27
C LEU A 75 -25.57 14.55 -12.03
N HIS A 76 -25.84 15.35 -11.01
CA HIS A 76 -26.41 14.94 -9.72
C HIS A 76 -27.61 13.99 -9.84
N GLY A 77 -28.53 14.24 -10.79
CA GLY A 77 -29.71 13.39 -11.02
C GLY A 77 -29.39 11.97 -11.52
N LEU A 78 -28.22 11.75 -12.12
CA LEU A 78 -27.75 10.40 -12.48
C LEU A 78 -27.11 9.70 -11.28
N THR A 79 -26.45 10.41 -10.38
CA THR A 79 -25.94 9.82 -9.13
C THR A 79 -27.05 9.47 -8.16
N THR A 80 -28.06 10.35 -7.98
CA THR A 80 -29.19 10.06 -7.09
C THR A 80 -30.06 8.92 -7.63
N GLY A 81 -30.36 8.89 -8.94
CA GLY A 81 -31.16 7.81 -9.52
C GLY A 81 -30.54 6.41 -9.32
N VAL A 82 -29.21 6.29 -9.39
CA VAL A 82 -28.50 5.03 -9.12
C VAL A 82 -28.53 4.66 -7.62
N GLU A 83 -28.52 5.65 -6.73
CA GLU A 83 -28.66 5.43 -5.29
C GLU A 83 -30.11 5.06 -4.90
N ASP A 84 -31.11 5.68 -5.52
CA ASP A 84 -32.54 5.35 -5.38
C ASP A 84 -32.85 3.93 -5.90
N ASP A 85 -32.33 3.56 -7.08
CA ASP A 85 -32.43 2.21 -7.63
C ASP A 85 -31.78 1.18 -6.68
N ALA A 86 -30.58 1.45 -6.18
CA ALA A 86 -29.88 0.58 -5.23
C ALA A 86 -30.64 0.44 -3.89
N HIS A 87 -31.21 1.52 -3.38
CA HIS A 87 -32.05 1.49 -2.18
C HIS A 87 -33.36 0.72 -2.42
N SER A 88 -33.98 0.84 -3.61
CA SER A 88 -35.17 0.04 -3.96
C SER A 88 -34.87 -1.46 -3.95
N ALA A 89 -33.70 -1.86 -4.47
CA ALA A 89 -33.24 -3.25 -4.45
C ALA A 89 -32.91 -3.77 -3.03
N SER A 90 -32.70 -2.89 -2.04
CA SER A 90 -32.47 -3.28 -0.64
C SER A 90 -33.72 -3.87 0.03
N GLN A 91 -34.92 -3.52 -0.45
CA GLN A 91 -36.22 -4.01 0.06
C GLN A 91 -36.44 -5.51 -0.19
N ALA A 92 -35.61 -6.15 -1.02
CA ALA A 92 -35.57 -7.61 -1.15
C ALA A 92 -34.83 -8.31 0.02
N PHE A 93 -34.21 -7.54 0.93
CA PHE A 93 -33.29 -8.02 1.97
C PHE A 93 -33.52 -7.34 3.33
N ASP A 94 -34.77 -7.21 3.80
CA ASP A 94 -35.12 -6.56 5.08
C ASP A 94 -34.22 -6.94 6.29
N TRP A 95 -33.82 -8.22 6.37
CA TRP A 95 -32.93 -8.73 7.43
C TRP A 95 -31.55 -8.05 7.47
N LEU A 96 -31.11 -7.46 6.36
CA LEU A 96 -29.84 -6.76 6.20
C LEU A 96 -29.91 -5.32 6.77
N VAL A 97 -31.07 -4.68 6.66
CA VAL A 97 -31.35 -3.35 7.25
C VAL A 97 -31.33 -3.41 8.78
N ASP A 98 -31.70 -4.58 9.32
CA ASP A 98 -31.75 -4.88 10.75
C ASP A 98 -30.37 -5.09 11.42
N LEU A 99 -29.28 -5.19 10.63
CA LEU A 99 -27.91 -5.29 11.12
C LEU A 99 -27.29 -3.91 11.37
N PRO A 100 -26.70 -3.63 12.55
CA PRO A 100 -25.99 -2.38 12.79
C PRO A 100 -24.84 -2.18 11.79
N SER A 101 -24.98 -1.17 10.93
CA SER A 101 -24.01 -0.88 9.85
C SER A 101 -22.58 -0.70 10.36
N SER A 102 -22.41 -0.14 11.55
CA SER A 102 -21.13 -0.01 12.26
C SER A 102 -20.48 -1.37 12.62
N LEU A 103 -21.26 -2.40 12.97
CA LEU A 103 -20.73 -3.76 13.21
C LEU A 103 -20.30 -4.42 11.90
N LEU A 104 -21.08 -4.26 10.83
CA LEU A 104 -20.74 -4.80 9.50
C LEU A 104 -19.45 -4.15 8.96
N GLN A 105 -19.29 -2.84 9.18
CA GLN A 105 -18.10 -2.06 8.84
C GLN A 105 -16.87 -2.58 9.61
N GLN A 106 -17.00 -2.77 10.92
CA GLN A 106 -15.94 -3.30 11.79
C GLN A 106 -15.56 -4.73 11.42
N LEU A 107 -16.53 -5.58 11.06
CA LEU A 107 -16.28 -6.96 10.61
C LEU A 107 -15.51 -6.97 9.29
N ILE A 108 -15.91 -6.16 8.30
CA ILE A 108 -15.18 -5.99 7.02
C ILE A 108 -13.74 -5.53 7.26
N VAL A 109 -13.56 -4.47 8.06
CA VAL A 109 -12.24 -3.94 8.46
C VAL A 109 -11.36 -5.04 9.05
N ILE A 110 -11.87 -5.75 10.07
CA ILE A 110 -11.10 -6.77 10.80
C ILE A 110 -10.76 -7.94 9.89
N SER A 111 -11.72 -8.48 9.14
CA SER A 111 -11.51 -9.62 8.24
C SER A 111 -10.45 -9.32 7.17
N ILE A 112 -10.49 -8.13 6.56
CA ILE A 112 -9.52 -7.70 5.55
C ILE A 112 -8.13 -7.50 6.18
N VAL A 113 -8.03 -6.68 7.23
CA VAL A 113 -6.75 -6.30 7.82
C VAL A 113 -6.06 -7.51 8.44
N VAL A 114 -6.77 -8.32 9.22
CA VAL A 114 -6.22 -9.52 9.86
C VAL A 114 -5.90 -10.61 8.83
N GLY A 115 -6.78 -10.87 7.85
CA GLY A 115 -6.56 -11.90 6.84
C GLY A 115 -5.31 -11.65 5.98
N VAL A 116 -5.12 -10.41 5.52
CA VAL A 116 -3.94 -10.01 4.74
C VAL A 116 -2.68 -10.00 5.62
N LEU A 117 -2.73 -9.46 6.84
CA LEU A 117 -1.58 -9.45 7.74
C LEU A 117 -1.11 -10.86 8.10
N ILE A 118 -2.03 -11.81 8.30
CA ILE A 118 -1.69 -13.21 8.51
C ILE A 118 -0.92 -13.77 7.30
N GLN A 119 -1.38 -13.54 6.06
CA GLN A 119 -0.65 -14.03 4.88
C GLN A 119 0.74 -13.37 4.73
N LEU A 120 0.85 -12.05 4.95
CA LEU A 120 2.14 -11.34 4.89
C LEU A 120 3.13 -11.83 5.96
N VAL A 121 2.65 -12.07 7.18
CA VAL A 121 3.46 -12.57 8.31
C VAL A 121 3.88 -14.02 8.11
N LEU A 122 2.99 -14.90 7.63
CA LEU A 122 3.31 -16.30 7.31
C LEU A 122 4.35 -16.38 6.18
N ASN A 123 4.20 -15.57 5.13
CA ASN A 123 5.16 -15.45 4.03
C ASN A 123 6.46 -14.72 4.42
N ARG A 124 6.60 -14.28 5.68
CA ARG A 124 7.76 -13.56 6.25
C ARG A 124 8.06 -12.22 5.55
N GLU A 125 7.05 -11.58 4.96
CA GLU A 125 7.16 -10.29 4.26
C GLU A 125 7.05 -9.09 5.22
N TRP A 126 7.85 -9.07 6.28
CA TRP A 126 7.76 -8.09 7.38
C TRP A 126 7.78 -6.62 6.91
N LEU A 127 8.56 -6.30 5.89
CA LEU A 127 8.61 -4.97 5.29
C LEU A 127 7.30 -4.63 4.57
N GLN A 128 6.73 -5.57 3.81
CA GLN A 128 5.46 -5.37 3.12
C GLN A 128 4.31 -5.22 4.11
N SER A 129 4.33 -5.98 5.22
CA SER A 129 3.42 -5.82 6.36
C SER A 129 3.52 -4.42 6.96
N ALA A 130 4.72 -3.96 7.34
CA ALA A 130 4.92 -2.63 7.91
C ALA A 130 4.46 -1.50 6.96
N CYS A 131 4.82 -1.58 5.67
CA CYS A 131 4.43 -0.58 4.68
C CYS A 131 2.92 -0.59 4.40
N SER A 132 2.25 -1.75 4.42
CA SER A 132 0.79 -1.84 4.24
C SER A 132 0.04 -1.18 5.39
N VAL A 133 0.48 -1.41 6.63
CA VAL A 133 -0.13 -0.79 7.81
C VAL A 133 0.20 0.71 7.90
N GLY A 134 1.39 1.13 7.47
CA GLY A 134 1.70 2.54 7.26
C GLY A 134 0.76 3.19 6.24
N ALA A 135 0.49 2.52 5.12
CA ALA A 135 -0.44 2.99 4.09
C ALA A 135 -1.88 3.08 4.59
N LEU A 136 -2.32 2.17 5.46
CA LEU A 136 -3.62 2.24 6.14
C LEU A 136 -3.79 3.55 6.92
N LEU A 137 -2.80 3.88 7.77
CA LEU A 137 -2.81 5.10 8.59
C LEU A 137 -2.70 6.37 7.74
N ILE A 138 -1.85 6.39 6.72
CA ILE A 138 -1.69 7.55 5.84
C ILE A 138 -2.94 7.73 4.96
N GLY A 139 -3.56 6.65 4.47
CA GLY A 139 -4.79 6.70 3.69
C GLY A 139 -5.96 7.28 4.48
N PHE A 140 -6.08 6.91 5.75
CA PHE A 140 -7.00 7.54 6.70
C PHE A 140 -6.72 9.04 6.86
N LEU A 141 -5.49 9.43 7.20
CA LEU A 141 -5.11 10.82 7.47
C LEU A 141 -5.29 11.74 6.23
N VAL A 142 -5.00 11.24 5.03
CA VAL A 142 -5.22 12.01 3.79
C VAL A 142 -6.72 12.14 3.49
N CYS A 143 -7.52 11.10 3.69
CA CYS A 143 -8.98 11.19 3.50
C CYS A 143 -9.65 12.13 4.51
N TRP A 144 -9.18 12.15 5.75
CA TRP A 144 -9.57 13.10 6.80
C TRP A 144 -9.24 14.54 6.39
N GLY A 145 -8.01 14.80 5.94
CA GLY A 145 -7.59 16.13 5.49
C GLY A 145 -8.31 16.61 4.23
N VAL A 146 -8.60 15.71 3.28
CA VAL A 146 -9.41 16.04 2.09
C VAL A 146 -10.86 16.32 2.47
N SER A 147 -11.45 15.55 3.39
CA SER A 147 -12.82 15.76 3.87
C SER A 147 -12.99 17.13 4.54
N GLU A 148 -12.03 17.53 5.37
CA GLU A 148 -12.01 18.85 6.00
C GLU A 148 -11.81 19.98 4.97
N LEU A 149 -10.86 19.82 4.05
CA LEU A 149 -10.59 20.79 2.98
C LEU A 149 -11.85 21.03 2.12
N LEU A 150 -12.52 19.95 1.71
CA LEU A 150 -13.77 20.01 0.94
C LEU A 150 -14.88 20.67 1.76
N SER A 151 -15.04 20.30 3.04
CA SER A 151 -16.09 20.85 3.91
C SER A 151 -15.95 22.35 4.15
N TYR A 152 -14.73 22.90 4.14
CA TYR A 152 -14.47 24.33 4.34
C TYR A 152 -14.56 25.15 3.04
N HIS A 153 -14.09 24.62 1.91
CA HIS A 153 -13.90 25.40 0.67
C HIS A 153 -14.97 25.17 -0.41
N SER A 154 -15.86 24.19 -0.25
CA SER A 154 -16.77 23.77 -1.34
C SER A 154 -18.17 24.35 -1.23
N SER A 155 -18.89 24.38 -2.36
CA SER A 155 -20.31 24.73 -2.38
C SER A 155 -21.16 23.67 -1.68
N ALA A 156 -22.30 24.11 -1.11
CA ALA A 156 -23.26 23.21 -0.45
C ALA A 156 -23.77 22.08 -1.38
N MET A 157 -23.81 22.30 -2.70
CA MET A 157 -24.18 21.29 -3.68
C MET A 157 -23.20 20.10 -3.73
N LEU A 158 -21.89 20.38 -3.66
CA LEU A 158 -20.88 19.32 -3.58
C LEU A 158 -20.99 18.56 -2.25
N ILE A 159 -21.12 19.29 -1.14
CA ILE A 159 -21.23 18.72 0.20
C ILE A 159 -22.45 17.79 0.29
N ASN A 160 -23.61 18.23 -0.19
CA ASN A 160 -24.85 17.42 -0.22
C ASN A 160 -24.73 16.15 -1.07
N THR A 161 -23.88 16.11 -2.10
CA THR A 161 -23.69 14.92 -2.95
C THR A 161 -22.61 13.96 -2.41
N LEU A 162 -21.86 14.37 -1.37
CA LEU A 162 -20.90 13.51 -0.67
C LEU A 162 -21.45 13.00 0.69
N LEU A 163 -22.38 13.74 1.29
CA LEU A 163 -23.08 13.34 2.52
C LEU A 163 -23.90 12.05 2.34
N SER A 164 -23.99 11.27 3.42
CA SER A 164 -24.79 10.05 3.56
C SER A 164 -25.06 9.78 5.04
N SER A 165 -25.90 8.79 5.39
CA SER A 165 -26.26 8.55 6.80
C SER A 165 -25.07 8.17 7.70
N GLY A 166 -23.99 7.64 7.14
CA GLY A 166 -22.74 7.32 7.84
C GLY A 166 -21.66 8.41 7.82
N THR A 167 -21.84 9.53 7.11
CA THR A 167 -20.86 10.63 7.01
C THR A 167 -21.39 11.93 7.61
N ARG A 168 -20.50 12.91 7.86
CA ARG A 168 -20.85 14.23 8.42
C ARG A 168 -19.92 15.31 7.90
N VAL A 169 -20.46 16.51 7.67
CA VAL A 169 -19.69 17.71 7.28
C VAL A 169 -18.54 17.95 8.25
N GLY A 170 -17.37 18.30 7.72
CA GLY A 170 -16.10 18.39 8.44
C GLY A 170 -15.18 17.21 8.09
N PRO A 171 -14.36 16.69 9.04
CA PRO A 171 -13.29 15.75 8.72
C PRO A 171 -13.75 14.33 8.36
N SER A 172 -15.06 14.08 8.39
CA SER A 172 -15.72 12.79 8.10
C SER A 172 -16.75 12.90 6.96
N LEU A 173 -16.56 13.84 6.03
CA LEU A 173 -17.42 14.01 4.87
C LEU A 173 -17.31 12.82 3.90
N LEU A 174 -16.09 12.29 3.71
CA LEU A 174 -15.85 11.10 2.90
C LEU A 174 -15.79 9.83 3.77
N PRO A 175 -16.23 8.66 3.28
CA PRO A 175 -16.04 7.34 3.90
C PRO A 175 -14.57 6.90 4.09
N ASP A 176 -13.88 7.49 5.07
CA ASP A 176 -12.45 7.34 5.38
C ASP A 176 -11.90 5.91 5.45
N PHE A 177 -12.68 4.95 5.95
CA PHE A 177 -12.26 3.55 6.05
C PHE A 177 -12.02 2.90 4.68
N TYR A 178 -12.70 3.35 3.62
CA TYR A 178 -12.40 2.89 2.25
C TYR A 178 -11.04 3.39 1.78
N ALA A 179 -10.66 4.63 2.10
CA ALA A 179 -9.34 5.15 1.78
C ALA A 179 -8.24 4.41 2.55
N ALA A 180 -8.47 4.14 3.84
CA ALA A 180 -7.56 3.35 4.67
C ALA A 180 -7.36 1.92 4.13
N ILE A 181 -8.45 1.20 3.83
CA ILE A 181 -8.36 -0.18 3.32
C ILE A 181 -7.84 -0.21 1.88
N ALA A 182 -8.24 0.71 1.00
CA ALA A 182 -7.73 0.76 -0.37
C ALA A 182 -6.22 1.07 -0.41
N ALA A 183 -5.71 1.92 0.50
CA ALA A 183 -4.27 2.15 0.65
C ALA A 183 -3.53 0.91 1.19
N PHE A 184 -4.08 0.28 2.23
CA PHE A 184 -3.58 -0.98 2.79
C PHE A 184 -3.47 -2.08 1.73
N LEU A 185 -4.57 -2.38 1.01
CA LEU A 185 -4.62 -3.42 -0.02
C LEU A 185 -3.79 -3.10 -1.25
N THR A 186 -3.53 -1.83 -1.52
CA THR A 186 -2.64 -1.39 -2.61
C THR A 186 -1.19 -1.74 -2.32
N VAL A 187 -0.71 -1.51 -1.09
CA VAL A 187 0.66 -1.87 -0.70
C VAL A 187 0.79 -3.35 -0.37
N ALA A 188 -0.29 -4.02 0.06
CA ALA A 188 -0.30 -5.46 0.30
C ALA A 188 0.06 -6.31 -0.93
N GLY A 189 -0.18 -5.82 -2.15
CA GLY A 189 0.38 -6.37 -3.40
C GLY A 189 -0.65 -6.60 -4.53
N PRO A 190 -0.21 -7.16 -5.67
CA PRO A 190 -1.10 -7.48 -6.80
C PRO A 190 -2.12 -8.57 -6.43
N ARG A 191 -3.38 -8.38 -6.85
CA ARG A 191 -4.52 -9.28 -6.58
C ARG A 191 -4.21 -10.72 -7.01
N ASP A 192 -3.58 -10.86 -8.17
CA ASP A 192 -3.39 -12.13 -8.87
C ASP A 192 -2.28 -12.99 -8.22
N THR A 193 -1.38 -12.35 -7.46
CA THR A 193 -0.34 -13.03 -6.68
C THR A 193 -0.77 -13.45 -5.28
N ARG A 194 -1.90 -12.93 -4.76
CA ARG A 194 -2.23 -12.95 -3.33
C ARG A 194 -3.72 -13.19 -3.10
N SER A 195 -4.07 -14.43 -2.82
CA SER A 195 -5.46 -14.85 -2.55
C SER A 195 -6.16 -14.02 -1.47
N SER A 196 -5.52 -13.70 -0.34
CA SER A 196 -6.14 -12.85 0.70
C SER A 196 -6.42 -11.43 0.20
N VAL A 197 -5.56 -10.87 -0.64
CA VAL A 197 -5.73 -9.52 -1.22
C VAL A 197 -6.84 -9.53 -2.27
N LYS A 198 -6.92 -10.56 -3.12
CA LYS A 198 -8.03 -10.77 -4.07
C LYS A 198 -9.37 -10.83 -3.35
N TRP A 199 -9.50 -11.71 -2.35
CA TRP A 199 -10.72 -11.81 -1.53
C TRP A 199 -11.02 -10.52 -0.77
N SER A 200 -10.01 -9.83 -0.22
CA SER A 200 -10.21 -8.58 0.51
C SER A 200 -10.72 -7.43 -0.37
N TRP A 201 -10.26 -7.33 -1.62
CA TRP A 201 -10.84 -6.38 -2.58
C TRP A 201 -12.29 -6.71 -2.89
N ASN A 202 -12.64 -8.00 -3.03
CA ASN A 202 -14.02 -8.42 -3.25
C ASN A 202 -14.91 -8.13 -2.03
N ILE A 203 -14.42 -8.37 -0.80
CA ILE A 203 -15.13 -8.04 0.45
C ILE A 203 -15.34 -6.53 0.58
N LEU A 204 -14.34 -5.70 0.24
CA LEU A 204 -14.46 -4.24 0.26
C LEU A 204 -15.51 -3.74 -0.75
N LEU A 205 -15.55 -4.31 -1.95
CA LEU A 205 -16.51 -3.93 -3.00
C LEU A 205 -17.92 -4.44 -2.72
N ALA A 206 -18.08 -5.66 -2.17
CA ALA A 206 -19.37 -6.14 -1.68
C ALA A 206 -19.89 -5.28 -0.53
N GLY A 207 -19.00 -4.86 0.40
CA GLY A 207 -19.30 -3.89 1.44
C GLY A 207 -19.74 -2.53 0.89
N ALA A 208 -19.10 -2.03 -0.18
CA ALA A 208 -19.51 -0.81 -0.87
C ALA A 208 -20.94 -0.92 -1.40
N VAL A 209 -21.27 -1.99 -2.11
CA VAL A 209 -22.64 -2.22 -2.61
C VAL A 209 -23.64 -2.25 -1.46
N ILE A 210 -23.37 -3.02 -0.39
CA ILE A 210 -24.24 -3.10 0.80
C ILE A 210 -24.46 -1.71 1.44
N PHE A 211 -23.41 -0.93 1.68
CA PHE A 211 -23.54 0.37 2.34
C PHE A 211 -24.13 1.48 1.46
N ILE A 212 -24.07 1.36 0.13
CA ILE A 212 -24.80 2.23 -0.80
C ILE A 212 -26.29 1.84 -0.79
N MET A 213 -26.60 0.54 -0.87
CA MET A 213 -27.99 0.04 -0.81
C MET A 213 -28.71 0.39 0.50
N THR A 214 -28.00 0.48 1.64
CA THR A 214 -28.58 0.91 2.93
C THR A 214 -28.46 2.43 3.19
N SER A 215 -28.11 3.22 2.17
CA SER A 215 -27.88 4.69 2.24
C SER A 215 -26.85 5.14 3.30
N TRP A 216 -26.07 4.21 3.85
CA TRP A 216 -25.03 4.47 4.83
C TRP A 216 -23.81 5.18 4.23
N SER A 217 -23.54 4.99 2.93
CA SER A 217 -22.42 5.62 2.22
C SER A 217 -22.82 6.03 0.81
N SER A 218 -22.53 7.27 0.42
CA SER A 218 -22.79 7.79 -0.93
C SER A 218 -21.86 7.13 -1.95
N LEU A 219 -22.37 6.80 -3.14
CA LEU A 219 -21.62 6.23 -4.25
C LEU A 219 -20.45 7.14 -4.67
N PRO A 220 -20.62 8.47 -4.86
CA PRO A 220 -19.49 9.37 -5.09
C PRO A 220 -18.49 9.37 -3.93
N GLY A 221 -18.95 9.39 -2.68
CA GLY A 221 -18.08 9.39 -1.50
C GLY A 221 -17.20 8.15 -1.41
N VAL A 222 -17.77 6.96 -1.63
CA VAL A 222 -17.03 5.69 -1.65
C VAL A 222 -16.02 5.65 -2.79
N LEU A 223 -16.39 6.03 -4.01
CA LEU A 223 -15.49 6.05 -5.16
C LEU A 223 -14.30 7.00 -4.95
N VAL A 224 -14.56 8.21 -4.44
CA VAL A 224 -13.51 9.20 -4.12
C VAL A 224 -12.59 8.68 -3.00
N ALA A 225 -13.14 8.09 -1.94
CA ALA A 225 -12.34 7.52 -0.85
C ALA A 225 -11.44 6.36 -1.33
N ILE A 226 -11.97 5.45 -2.16
CA ILE A 226 -11.16 4.37 -2.77
C ILE A 226 -10.03 4.96 -3.63
N CYS A 227 -10.29 6.04 -4.38
CA CYS A 227 -9.28 6.71 -5.21
C CYS A 227 -8.19 7.39 -4.37
N ILE A 228 -8.53 8.09 -3.30
CA ILE A 228 -7.57 8.64 -2.32
C ILE A 228 -6.69 7.51 -1.76
N GLY A 229 -7.31 6.40 -1.35
CA GLY A 229 -6.57 5.24 -0.85
C GLY A 229 -5.63 4.61 -1.88
N ARG A 230 -6.09 4.45 -3.13
CA ARG A 230 -5.26 3.96 -4.25
C ARG A 230 -4.06 4.89 -4.49
N MET A 231 -4.29 6.20 -4.59
CA MET A 231 -3.25 7.21 -4.76
C MET A 231 -2.19 7.16 -3.66
N VAL A 232 -2.61 7.15 -2.39
CA VAL A 232 -1.72 7.05 -1.23
C VAL A 232 -0.92 5.75 -1.25
N GLY A 233 -1.59 4.61 -1.39
CA GLY A 233 -0.92 3.31 -1.37
C GLY A 233 0.07 3.15 -2.51
N LEU A 234 -0.24 3.65 -3.71
CA LEU A 234 0.66 3.59 -4.86
C LEU A 234 1.88 4.51 -4.70
N SER A 235 1.67 5.71 -4.14
CA SER A 235 2.77 6.64 -3.80
C SER A 235 3.74 6.02 -2.78
N ILE A 236 3.21 5.28 -1.81
CA ILE A 236 4.01 4.51 -0.83
C ILE A 236 4.70 3.33 -1.52
N ARG A 237 4.03 2.60 -2.42
CA ARG A 237 4.62 1.47 -3.16
C ARG A 237 5.80 1.91 -4.03
N PHE A 238 5.66 3.05 -4.73
CA PHE A 238 6.73 3.73 -5.45
C PHE A 238 7.91 4.07 -4.52
N GLY A 239 7.66 4.78 -3.41
CA GLY A 239 8.72 5.18 -2.47
C GLY A 239 9.42 4.04 -1.72
N VAL A 240 8.76 2.88 -1.60
CA VAL A 240 9.27 1.67 -0.92
C VAL A 240 9.96 0.68 -1.88
N GLY A 241 9.73 0.84 -3.19
CA GLY A 241 10.23 -0.01 -4.26
C GLY A 241 9.58 -1.40 -4.31
N THR A 242 9.21 -1.86 -5.50
CA THR A 242 8.79 -3.25 -5.73
C THR A 242 10.00 -4.14 -5.98
N LYS A 243 9.85 -5.45 -5.79
CA LYS A 243 10.78 -6.42 -6.41
C LYS A 243 10.35 -6.59 -7.87
N ASN A 244 11.30 -6.56 -8.80
CA ASN A 244 11.03 -6.91 -10.19
C ASN A 244 10.52 -8.37 -10.28
N SER A 245 9.46 -8.61 -11.06
CA SER A 245 8.82 -9.92 -11.26
C SER A 245 8.97 -10.51 -12.66
N GLY A 246 9.80 -9.91 -13.51
CA GLY A 246 10.22 -10.46 -14.79
C GLY A 246 11.01 -11.77 -14.69
N ALA A 247 11.41 -12.32 -15.83
CA ALA A 247 12.12 -13.60 -15.96
C ALA A 247 13.61 -13.48 -15.58
N TRP A 248 14.13 -14.44 -14.79
CA TRP A 248 15.55 -14.50 -14.40
C TRP A 248 16.13 -15.91 -14.59
N GLY A 249 17.42 -15.98 -14.90
CA GLY A 249 18.19 -17.22 -15.03
C GLY A 249 17.49 -18.33 -15.84
N TYR A 250 17.20 -19.46 -15.19
CA TYR A 250 16.57 -20.62 -15.85
C TYR A 250 15.17 -20.35 -16.44
N GLN A 251 14.49 -19.26 -16.06
CA GLN A 251 13.24 -18.84 -16.71
C GLN A 251 13.50 -18.31 -18.13
N ILE A 252 14.61 -17.61 -18.33
CA ILE A 252 15.08 -17.17 -19.64
C ILE A 252 15.51 -18.40 -20.47
N VAL A 253 16.23 -19.36 -19.86
CA VAL A 253 16.58 -20.64 -20.52
C VAL A 253 15.32 -21.40 -20.99
N GLN A 254 14.28 -21.47 -20.15
CA GLN A 254 13.01 -22.08 -20.53
C GLN A 254 12.33 -21.34 -21.70
N ALA A 255 12.36 -20.01 -21.71
CA ALA A 255 11.79 -19.20 -22.80
C ALA A 255 12.57 -19.35 -24.11
N LEU A 256 13.90 -19.37 -24.06
CA LEU A 256 14.77 -19.59 -25.24
C LEU A 256 14.51 -20.98 -25.88
N SER A 257 14.23 -22.00 -25.07
CA SER A 257 13.92 -23.34 -25.59
C SER A 257 12.60 -23.44 -26.36
N SER A 258 11.70 -22.45 -26.28
CA SER A 258 10.46 -22.43 -27.10
C SER A 258 10.70 -21.96 -28.54
N ILE A 259 11.82 -21.28 -28.80
CA ILE A 259 12.23 -20.79 -30.13
C ILE A 259 13.39 -21.62 -30.73
N GLY A 260 13.64 -22.83 -30.23
CA GLY A 260 14.61 -23.77 -30.79
C GLY A 260 16.07 -23.53 -30.41
N LEU A 261 16.34 -22.67 -29.41
CA LEU A 261 17.68 -22.48 -28.85
C LEU A 261 17.91 -23.41 -27.66
N HIS A 262 19.12 -23.94 -27.54
CA HIS A 262 19.55 -24.83 -26.47
C HIS A 262 20.76 -24.23 -25.75
N PRO A 263 20.53 -23.35 -24.73
CA PRO A 263 21.62 -22.67 -24.04
C PRO A 263 22.57 -23.64 -23.33
N ALA A 264 23.85 -23.60 -23.67
CA ALA A 264 24.92 -24.21 -22.87
C ALA A 264 25.44 -23.23 -21.80
N VAL A 265 25.55 -21.95 -22.15
CA VAL A 265 25.95 -20.85 -21.25
C VAL A 265 25.02 -19.65 -21.45
N LEU A 266 24.55 -19.06 -20.36
CA LEU A 266 23.80 -17.80 -20.32
C LEU A 266 24.41 -16.91 -19.23
N ASP A 267 25.28 -15.97 -19.63
CA ASP A 267 25.96 -15.05 -18.71
C ASP A 267 25.35 -13.63 -18.84
N ARG A 268 24.85 -13.06 -17.74
CA ARG A 268 24.29 -11.69 -17.72
C ARG A 268 25.40 -10.67 -17.92
N ARG A 269 25.24 -9.77 -18.89
CA ARG A 269 26.14 -8.62 -19.03
C ARG A 269 25.95 -7.66 -17.86
N PRO A 270 27.03 -7.11 -17.26
CA PRO A 270 26.90 -6.07 -16.26
C PRO A 270 26.22 -4.83 -16.88
N GLU A 271 25.36 -4.17 -16.10
CA GLU A 271 24.86 -2.83 -16.42
C GLU A 271 26.07 -1.91 -16.56
N ALA A 272 26.34 -1.40 -17.77
CA ALA A 272 27.53 -0.59 -18.05
C ALA A 272 27.50 0.70 -17.21
N SER A 273 28.57 0.96 -16.46
CA SER A 273 28.72 2.17 -15.64
C SER A 273 29.12 3.41 -16.44
N ASP A 274 29.56 3.22 -17.68
CA ASP A 274 30.06 4.26 -18.58
C ASP A 274 29.23 4.35 -19.86
N HIS A 275 29.27 5.53 -20.49
CA HIS A 275 28.29 5.99 -21.48
C HIS A 275 28.49 5.41 -22.89
N ALA A 276 28.87 4.13 -23.00
CA ALA A 276 29.00 3.44 -24.29
C ALA A 276 27.63 2.89 -24.74
N PRO A 277 27.07 3.35 -25.88
CA PRO A 277 25.77 2.88 -26.34
C PRO A 277 25.84 1.41 -26.78
N MET A 278 25.03 0.55 -26.14
CA MET A 278 25.08 -0.90 -26.33
C MET A 278 24.30 -1.35 -27.58
N LEU A 279 24.83 -1.02 -28.76
CA LEU A 279 24.25 -1.31 -30.09
C LEU A 279 23.93 -2.80 -30.36
N THR A 280 24.38 -3.72 -29.50
CA THR A 280 24.22 -5.18 -29.65
C THR A 280 22.79 -5.69 -29.53
N ASP A 281 21.84 -4.89 -29.08
CA ASP A 281 20.40 -5.17 -29.14
C ASP A 281 19.58 -4.04 -29.79
N ASP A 282 20.19 -3.32 -30.73
CA ASP A 282 19.59 -2.16 -31.41
C ASP A 282 19.12 -1.07 -30.43
N LEU A 283 19.89 -0.85 -29.35
CA LEU A 283 19.65 0.19 -28.33
C LEU A 283 18.29 0.06 -27.64
N THR A 284 17.93 -1.16 -27.20
CA THR A 284 16.64 -1.40 -26.55
C THR A 284 16.59 -0.69 -25.17
N ASP A 285 15.70 0.31 -25.03
CA ASP A 285 15.63 1.17 -23.85
C ASP A 285 15.36 0.35 -22.57
N HIS A 286 16.33 0.41 -21.65
CA HIS A 286 16.32 -0.29 -20.36
C HIS A 286 16.18 -1.82 -20.41
N SER A 287 16.70 -2.47 -21.46
CA SER A 287 16.79 -3.94 -21.52
C SER A 287 17.72 -4.54 -20.46
N ARG A 288 17.57 -5.85 -20.20
CA ARG A 288 18.57 -6.68 -19.52
C ARG A 288 19.27 -7.56 -20.57
N LEU A 289 20.54 -7.27 -20.82
CA LEU A 289 21.38 -8.02 -21.77
C LEU A 289 22.02 -9.27 -21.15
N TYR A 290 22.01 -10.36 -21.92
CA TYR A 290 22.69 -11.61 -21.62
C TYR A 290 23.44 -12.09 -22.88
N ASP A 291 24.65 -12.61 -22.68
CA ASP A 291 25.37 -13.37 -23.72
C ASP A 291 24.94 -14.83 -23.64
N LEU A 292 24.48 -15.36 -24.77
CA LEU A 292 24.05 -16.74 -24.93
C LEU A 292 25.07 -17.49 -25.79
N THR A 293 25.52 -18.65 -25.32
CA THR A 293 26.20 -19.67 -26.14
C THR A 293 25.34 -20.91 -26.19
N ASP A 294 24.93 -21.28 -27.40
CA ASP A 294 24.14 -22.47 -27.71
C ASP A 294 24.98 -23.76 -27.66
N GLU A 295 24.36 -24.93 -27.50
CA GLU A 295 25.04 -26.24 -27.56
C GLU A 295 25.79 -26.47 -28.88
N SER A 296 25.37 -25.84 -29.99
CA SER A 296 26.09 -25.82 -31.28
C SER A 296 27.36 -24.95 -31.29
N GLY A 297 27.66 -24.23 -30.21
CA GLY A 297 28.76 -23.27 -30.12
C GLY A 297 28.48 -21.92 -30.80
N VAL A 298 27.25 -21.67 -31.25
CA VAL A 298 26.85 -20.38 -31.82
C VAL A 298 26.54 -19.38 -30.70
N HIS A 299 27.08 -18.17 -30.84
CA HIS A 299 26.83 -17.06 -29.92
C HIS A 299 25.64 -16.19 -30.38
N TYR A 300 24.85 -15.74 -29.41
CA TYR A 300 23.71 -14.86 -29.58
C TYR A 300 23.67 -13.81 -28.47
N VAL A 301 23.02 -12.67 -28.74
CA VAL A 301 22.74 -11.65 -27.72
C VAL A 301 21.25 -11.72 -27.38
N VAL A 302 20.93 -11.86 -26.09
CA VAL A 302 19.56 -11.98 -25.59
C VAL A 302 19.19 -10.71 -24.83
N SER A 303 18.19 -9.99 -25.33
CA SER A 303 17.67 -8.76 -24.74
C SER A 303 16.33 -9.02 -24.07
N VAL A 304 16.28 -8.88 -22.75
CA VAL A 304 15.08 -9.15 -21.92
C VAL A 304 14.47 -7.84 -21.45
N LEU A 305 13.23 -7.56 -21.87
CA LEU A 305 12.49 -6.35 -21.55
C LEU A 305 11.40 -6.63 -20.52
N ASP A 306 11.39 -5.88 -19.41
CA ASP A 306 10.46 -6.07 -18.29
C ASP A 306 9.30 -5.08 -18.31
N ASN A 307 8.08 -5.59 -18.20
CA ASN A 307 6.84 -4.79 -18.27
C ASN A 307 6.74 -3.71 -17.17
N GLN A 308 7.44 -3.87 -16.05
CA GLN A 308 7.48 -2.86 -14.98
C GLN A 308 8.35 -1.65 -15.32
N VAL A 309 9.33 -1.79 -16.22
CA VAL A 309 10.31 -0.74 -16.54
C VAL A 309 9.77 0.16 -17.65
N GLN A 310 9.21 -0.45 -18.71
CA GLN A 310 8.81 0.25 -19.94
C GLN A 310 7.68 1.28 -19.77
N ILE A 311 6.86 1.19 -18.71
CA ILE A 311 5.82 2.20 -18.45
C ILE A 311 6.45 3.60 -18.18
N THR A 312 7.75 3.68 -17.91
CA THR A 312 8.52 4.94 -17.89
C THR A 312 8.71 5.52 -19.31
N GLY A 313 8.93 4.68 -20.32
CA GLY A 313 9.07 5.06 -21.74
C GLY A 313 7.76 5.47 -22.40
N TYR A 314 6.64 4.82 -22.02
CA TYR A 314 5.27 5.28 -22.36
C TYR A 314 5.03 6.76 -21.96
N PHE A 315 5.85 7.28 -21.05
CA PHE A 315 5.61 8.53 -20.35
C PHE A 315 6.53 9.67 -20.80
N SER A 316 7.75 9.37 -21.27
CA SER A 316 8.45 10.28 -22.19
C SER A 316 7.68 10.45 -23.50
N GLN A 317 7.05 9.37 -24.00
CA GLN A 317 6.13 9.38 -25.14
C GLN A 317 4.86 10.21 -24.87
N LEU A 318 4.17 10.03 -23.72
CA LEU A 318 3.02 10.86 -23.36
C LEU A 318 3.39 12.34 -23.15
N TRP A 319 4.58 12.61 -22.59
CA TRP A 319 5.09 13.98 -22.45
C TRP A 319 5.47 14.60 -23.80
N GLN A 320 5.95 13.80 -24.76
CA GLN A 320 6.09 14.24 -26.16
C GLN A 320 4.74 14.56 -26.79
N LEU A 321 3.69 13.76 -26.57
CA LEU A 321 2.31 14.05 -27.01
C LEU A 321 1.80 15.40 -26.50
N ILE A 322 2.04 15.72 -25.22
CA ILE A 322 1.64 17.00 -24.60
C ILE A 322 2.52 18.16 -25.11
N ARG A 323 3.78 17.90 -25.47
CA ARG A 323 4.77 18.90 -25.93
C ARG A 323 4.74 19.16 -27.43
N LEU A 324 4.16 18.25 -28.23
CA LEU A 324 4.21 18.24 -29.70
C LEU A 324 2.82 17.96 -30.31
N ASN A 325 1.99 19.00 -30.41
CA ASN A 325 0.73 18.92 -31.16
C ASN A 325 0.98 18.51 -32.62
N GLY A 326 0.17 17.59 -33.17
CA GLY A 326 0.25 17.14 -34.55
C GLY A 326 1.30 16.04 -34.85
N VAL A 327 1.95 15.52 -33.81
CA VAL A 327 2.91 14.40 -33.90
C VAL A 327 2.23 13.12 -33.42
N ALA A 328 2.10 12.13 -34.30
CA ALA A 328 1.50 10.84 -33.95
C ALA A 328 2.52 10.04 -33.14
N VAL A 329 2.27 9.79 -31.86
CA VAL A 329 3.14 9.01 -30.97
C VAL A 329 2.63 7.58 -30.83
N ARG A 330 3.57 6.62 -30.81
CA ARG A 330 3.29 5.20 -30.68
C ARG A 330 2.87 4.85 -29.24
N HIS A 331 2.03 3.83 -29.06
CA HIS A 331 1.41 3.48 -27.78
C HIS A 331 1.61 1.99 -27.41
N ASP A 332 2.85 1.53 -27.24
CA ASP A 332 3.08 0.17 -26.75
C ASP A 332 2.74 0.06 -25.26
N ARG A 333 1.71 -0.75 -24.95
CA ARG A 333 1.13 -0.86 -23.60
C ARG A 333 1.77 -1.95 -22.74
N SER A 334 2.70 -2.71 -23.28
CA SER A 334 3.41 -3.77 -22.58
C SER A 334 4.77 -4.09 -23.21
N ALA A 335 5.64 -4.75 -22.44
CA ALA A 335 6.91 -5.30 -22.95
C ALA A 335 6.71 -6.11 -24.23
N VAL A 336 5.73 -7.02 -24.24
CA VAL A 336 5.37 -7.86 -25.40
C VAL A 336 5.03 -7.01 -26.63
N SER A 337 4.23 -5.94 -26.47
CA SER A 337 3.84 -5.04 -27.56
C SER A 337 5.07 -4.39 -28.22
N ALA A 338 5.95 -3.80 -27.40
CA ALA A 338 7.14 -3.11 -27.89
C ALA A 338 8.19 -4.06 -28.47
N THR A 339 8.42 -5.20 -27.82
CA THR A 339 9.35 -6.23 -28.28
C THR A 339 8.89 -6.85 -29.61
N HIS A 340 7.60 -7.18 -29.75
CA HIS A 340 7.07 -7.68 -31.02
C HIS A 340 7.07 -6.60 -32.12
N HIS A 341 6.82 -5.34 -31.76
CA HIS A 341 6.96 -4.21 -32.68
C HIS A 341 8.39 -4.03 -33.18
N HIS A 342 9.37 -3.99 -32.26
CA HIS A 342 10.78 -3.83 -32.59
C HIS A 342 11.29 -4.96 -33.51
N TYR A 343 10.91 -6.19 -33.22
CA TYR A 343 11.14 -7.34 -34.10
C TYR A 343 10.52 -7.12 -35.50
N SER A 344 9.29 -6.62 -35.59
CA SER A 344 8.64 -6.31 -36.88
C SER A 344 9.29 -5.14 -37.64
N MET A 345 9.80 -4.12 -36.94
CA MET A 345 10.55 -3.01 -37.53
C MET A 345 11.84 -3.51 -38.19
N LEU A 346 12.62 -4.32 -37.47
CA LEU A 346 13.89 -4.87 -37.98
C LEU A 346 13.66 -5.82 -39.17
N LEU A 347 12.62 -6.66 -39.14
CA LEU A 347 12.23 -7.46 -40.31
C LEU A 347 11.81 -6.59 -41.49
N GLY A 348 11.06 -5.51 -41.26
CA GLY A 348 10.62 -4.57 -42.29
C GLY A 348 11.76 -3.75 -42.91
N LEU A 349 12.78 -3.39 -42.13
CA LEU A 349 13.99 -2.73 -42.63
C LEU A 349 14.84 -3.69 -43.48
N ARG A 350 14.93 -4.96 -43.09
CA ARG A 350 15.63 -5.99 -43.85
C ARG A 350 14.93 -6.36 -45.17
N ASP A 351 13.60 -6.31 -45.23
CA ASP A 351 12.80 -6.51 -46.46
C ASP A 351 13.04 -5.40 -47.52
N ILE A 352 13.58 -4.25 -47.11
CA ILE A 352 13.86 -3.10 -47.99
C ILE A 352 15.35 -2.89 -48.26
N ASP A 353 16.17 -3.93 -48.05
CA ASP A 353 17.63 -3.94 -48.21
C ASP A 353 18.34 -2.82 -47.43
N LEU A 354 17.90 -2.56 -46.19
CA LEU A 354 18.64 -1.74 -45.23
C LEU A 354 19.34 -2.62 -44.18
N THR A 355 20.66 -2.44 -44.05
CA THR A 355 21.50 -3.09 -43.05
C THR A 355 21.11 -2.61 -41.65
N CYS A 356 20.49 -3.47 -40.84
CA CYS A 356 20.07 -3.19 -39.47
C CYS A 356 20.52 -4.31 -38.51
N ALA A 357 20.23 -4.18 -37.22
CA ALA A 357 20.44 -5.28 -36.28
C ALA A 357 19.62 -6.51 -36.70
N ARG A 358 20.20 -7.71 -36.53
CA ARG A 358 19.65 -8.95 -37.08
C ARG A 358 19.01 -9.83 -36.00
N PRO A 359 17.67 -9.80 -35.84
CA PRO A 359 16.99 -10.63 -34.86
C PRO A 359 16.84 -12.07 -35.36
N TYR A 360 17.12 -13.03 -34.49
CA TYR A 360 16.89 -14.45 -34.67
C TYR A 360 15.43 -14.82 -34.39
N GLY A 361 14.86 -14.31 -33.30
CA GLY A 361 13.51 -14.66 -32.83
C GLY A 361 13.09 -13.92 -31.57
N VAL A 362 11.86 -14.19 -31.13
CA VAL A 362 11.20 -13.49 -30.02
C VAL A 362 10.39 -14.47 -29.16
N CYS A 363 10.43 -14.34 -27.83
CA CYS A 363 9.65 -15.17 -26.91
C CYS A 363 9.26 -14.45 -25.60
N ASP A 364 8.19 -14.92 -24.95
CA ASP A 364 7.62 -14.30 -23.75
C ASP A 364 7.73 -15.22 -22.51
N TYR A 365 7.90 -14.62 -21.33
CA TYR A 365 7.79 -15.32 -20.05
C TYR A 365 7.22 -14.41 -18.94
N GLY A 366 5.94 -14.60 -18.62
CA GLY A 366 5.29 -13.93 -17.50
C GLY A 366 5.09 -12.42 -17.70
N GLU A 367 5.94 -11.61 -17.06
CA GLU A 367 5.95 -10.14 -17.19
C GLU A 367 7.14 -9.63 -18.03
N SER A 368 7.87 -10.51 -18.71
CA SER A 368 8.99 -10.16 -19.61
C SER A 368 8.75 -10.65 -21.03
N SER A 369 9.26 -9.88 -22.00
CA SER A 369 9.39 -10.27 -23.40
C SER A 369 10.87 -10.24 -23.81
N ILE A 370 11.28 -11.08 -24.76
CA ILE A 370 12.68 -11.40 -25.02
C ILE A 370 12.95 -11.41 -26.53
N VAL A 371 13.87 -10.57 -26.99
CA VAL A 371 14.44 -10.65 -28.36
C VAL A 371 15.79 -11.36 -28.31
N VAL A 372 16.06 -12.20 -29.30
CA VAL A 372 17.39 -12.77 -29.54
C VAL A 372 17.96 -12.21 -30.84
N PHE A 373 19.23 -11.81 -30.84
CA PHE A 373 19.97 -11.28 -31.97
C PHE A 373 21.15 -12.19 -32.34
N GLU A 374 21.45 -12.32 -33.64
CA GLU A 374 22.61 -13.06 -34.13
C GLU A 374 23.92 -12.29 -33.83
N HIS A 375 24.90 -12.92 -33.16
CA HIS A 375 26.16 -12.25 -32.81
C HIS A 375 27.12 -12.01 -34.01
N ARG A 376 26.78 -12.48 -35.22
CA ARG A 376 27.68 -12.43 -36.39
C ARG A 376 27.75 -11.08 -37.09
N GLU A 377 26.75 -10.23 -36.92
CA GLU A 377 26.63 -8.93 -37.57
C GLU A 377 26.68 -7.82 -36.50
N THR A 378 27.81 -7.72 -35.79
CA THR A 378 27.97 -6.69 -34.75
C THR A 378 28.00 -5.30 -35.36
N ILE A 379 27.12 -4.44 -34.83
CA ILE A 379 27.05 -3.02 -35.16
C ILE A 379 27.90 -2.25 -34.13
N HIS A 380 28.79 -1.40 -34.62
CA HIS A 380 29.79 -0.69 -33.81
C HIS A 380 29.53 0.82 -33.81
N ALA A 381 29.71 1.48 -32.66
CA ALA A 381 29.52 2.93 -32.53
C ALA A 381 30.58 3.70 -33.33
N VAL A 382 30.18 4.86 -33.87
CA VAL A 382 31.06 5.75 -34.65
C VAL A 382 31.08 7.12 -34.00
N ASP A 383 32.27 7.73 -33.82
CA ASP A 383 32.31 9.15 -33.45
C ASP A 383 31.81 9.99 -34.62
N CYS A 384 30.65 10.62 -34.43
CA CYS A 384 30.03 11.48 -35.43
C CYS A 384 30.87 12.73 -35.78
N ARG A 385 31.98 13.01 -35.07
CA ARG A 385 32.97 14.06 -35.41
C ARG A 385 33.83 13.67 -36.60
N GLU A 386 34.11 12.37 -36.78
CA GLU A 386 35.08 11.87 -37.77
C GLU A 386 34.43 11.50 -39.12
N LEU A 387 33.10 11.59 -39.24
CA LEU A 387 32.34 11.22 -40.45
C LEU A 387 32.78 11.98 -41.70
N ASP A 388 33.04 11.24 -42.77
CA ASP A 388 33.31 11.83 -44.09
C ASP A 388 32.02 12.27 -44.82
N ASP A 389 32.19 13.01 -45.91
CA ASP A 389 31.08 13.53 -46.73
C ASP A 389 30.25 12.45 -47.42
N THR A 390 30.81 11.26 -47.66
CA THR A 390 30.14 10.11 -48.27
C THR A 390 29.36 9.32 -47.24
N GLU A 391 29.88 9.19 -46.02
CA GLU A 391 29.25 8.52 -44.88
C GLU A 391 28.06 9.31 -44.36
N ALA A 392 28.21 10.62 -44.18
CA ALA A 392 27.11 11.51 -43.82
C ALA A 392 26.01 11.53 -44.89
N LEU A 393 26.38 11.52 -46.19
CA LEU A 393 25.43 11.39 -47.29
C LEU A 393 24.76 10.01 -47.31
N SER A 394 25.49 8.94 -46.98
CA SER A 394 24.98 7.58 -46.88
C SER A 394 23.90 7.48 -45.79
N LEU A 395 24.13 8.05 -44.61
CA LEU A 395 23.14 8.12 -43.52
C LEU A 395 21.88 8.91 -43.92
N MET A 396 22.03 10.04 -44.63
CA MET A 396 20.89 10.80 -45.16
C MET A 396 20.08 10.00 -46.20
N ASN A 397 20.76 9.18 -47.01
CA ASN A 397 20.13 8.30 -48.00
C ASN A 397 19.48 7.06 -47.36
N TYR A 398 20.09 6.47 -46.34
CA TYR A 398 19.56 5.38 -45.51
C TYR A 398 18.22 5.81 -44.89
N LEU A 399 18.20 6.98 -44.23
CA LEU A 399 16.99 7.55 -43.64
C LEU A 399 15.92 7.86 -44.71
N GLN A 400 16.33 8.41 -45.87
CA GLN A 400 15.43 8.68 -46.99
C GLN A 400 14.79 7.39 -47.57
N ARG A 401 15.53 6.27 -47.65
CA ARG A 401 14.99 4.96 -48.08
C ARG A 401 13.96 4.42 -47.08
N ALA A 402 14.24 4.52 -45.78
CA ALA A 402 13.30 4.14 -44.73
C ALA A 402 11.99 4.97 -44.82
N HIS A 403 12.12 6.30 -44.94
CA HIS A 403 10.99 7.22 -45.13
C HIS A 403 10.18 6.91 -46.39
N GLN A 404 10.82 6.58 -47.52
CA GLN A 404 10.15 6.18 -48.76
C GLN A 404 9.34 4.89 -48.66
N ARG A 405 9.63 4.04 -47.65
CA ARG A 405 8.89 2.82 -47.34
C ARG A 405 7.96 2.97 -46.12
N GLY A 406 7.82 4.18 -45.58
CA GLY A 406 6.90 4.52 -44.48
C GLY A 406 7.42 4.25 -43.07
N PHE A 407 8.70 3.89 -42.91
CA PHE A 407 9.36 3.71 -41.61
C PHE A 407 9.94 5.04 -41.12
N THR A 408 9.82 5.32 -39.81
CA THR A 408 10.41 6.49 -39.13
C THR A 408 11.17 6.07 -37.88
N HIS A 409 12.25 6.77 -37.57
CA HIS A 409 13.17 6.45 -36.47
C HIS A 409 12.78 7.11 -35.14
N ARG A 410 12.28 8.35 -35.21
CA ARG A 410 11.66 9.13 -34.11
C ARG A 410 12.61 9.62 -33.01
N GLN A 411 13.78 8.99 -32.82
CA GLN A 411 14.79 9.37 -31.82
C GLN A 411 16.23 9.27 -32.35
N ILE A 412 16.61 10.04 -33.37
CA ILE A 412 17.98 10.05 -33.92
C ILE A 412 18.92 10.86 -33.01
N THR A 413 19.91 10.19 -32.40
CA THR A 413 20.98 10.79 -31.58
C THR A 413 22.36 10.31 -32.06
N ALA A 414 23.45 10.85 -31.52
CA ALA A 414 24.80 10.37 -31.85
C ALA A 414 24.95 8.85 -31.61
N ASP A 415 24.33 8.36 -30.54
CA ASP A 415 24.30 6.96 -30.13
C ASP A 415 23.71 6.03 -31.18
N THR A 416 22.78 6.54 -32.00
CA THR A 416 22.08 5.79 -33.07
C THR A 416 22.93 5.63 -34.32
N ILE A 417 24.01 6.40 -34.47
CA ILE A 417 24.87 6.36 -35.66
C ILE A 417 25.96 5.33 -35.46
N ALA A 418 25.97 4.33 -36.34
CA ALA A 418 26.81 3.17 -36.20
C ALA A 418 27.32 2.64 -37.54
N ARG A 419 28.21 1.66 -37.49
CA ARG A 419 28.77 0.97 -38.66
C ARG A 419 28.57 -0.53 -38.54
N SER A 420 28.15 -1.16 -39.64
CA SER A 420 28.11 -2.60 -39.80
C SER A 420 29.54 -3.18 -39.84
N ALA A 421 29.70 -4.46 -39.47
CA ALA A 421 30.95 -5.21 -39.66
C ALA A 421 31.44 -5.26 -41.13
N ILE A 422 30.57 -4.97 -42.10
CA ILE A 422 30.90 -4.87 -43.54
C ILE A 422 31.50 -3.50 -43.92
N GLY A 423 31.35 -2.49 -43.06
CA GLY A 423 31.82 -1.11 -43.26
C GLY A 423 30.72 -0.09 -43.55
N ASP A 424 29.52 -0.56 -43.91
CA ASP A 424 28.34 0.28 -44.20
C ASP A 424 27.89 1.09 -42.98
N MET A 425 27.42 2.32 -43.24
CA MET A 425 26.81 3.18 -42.22
C MET A 425 25.35 2.79 -41.97
N VAL A 426 24.99 2.70 -40.68
CA VAL A 426 23.71 2.20 -40.18
C VAL A 426 23.13 3.18 -39.17
N ILE A 427 21.80 3.30 -39.15
CA ILE A 427 21.07 3.90 -38.03
C ILE A 427 20.47 2.75 -37.21
N ALA A 428 20.75 2.72 -35.91
CA ALA A 428 20.25 1.76 -34.92
C ALA A 428 19.34 2.46 -33.88
N GLY A 429 18.49 1.73 -33.17
CA GLY A 429 17.54 2.31 -32.20
C GLY A 429 16.07 2.23 -32.63
N TRP A 430 15.70 1.30 -33.50
CA TRP A 430 14.39 1.24 -34.15
C TRP A 430 13.24 0.79 -33.24
N GLN A 431 13.53 0.43 -31.98
CA GLN A 431 12.51 0.12 -30.96
C GLN A 431 11.51 1.27 -30.76
N ASN A 432 12.00 2.51 -30.74
CA ASN A 432 11.17 3.72 -30.62
C ASN A 432 10.60 4.21 -31.96
N GLY A 433 10.94 3.55 -33.07
CA GLY A 433 10.48 3.84 -34.42
C GLY A 433 9.04 3.40 -34.70
N ASP A 434 8.55 3.67 -35.90
CA ASP A 434 7.17 3.32 -36.31
C ASP A 434 7.04 3.16 -37.83
N TYR A 435 6.13 2.29 -38.27
CA TYR A 435 5.78 2.07 -39.68
C TYR A 435 4.42 2.69 -40.03
N ALA A 436 4.18 2.95 -41.33
CA ALA A 436 3.03 3.71 -41.83
C ALA A 436 2.88 5.10 -41.16
N SER A 437 4.02 5.72 -40.88
CA SER A 437 4.15 6.93 -40.06
C SER A 437 3.74 8.22 -40.79
N THR A 438 3.44 9.29 -40.06
CA THR A 438 2.97 10.56 -40.64
C THR A 438 4.11 11.41 -41.20
N THR A 439 3.78 12.32 -42.14
CA THR A 439 4.72 13.30 -42.69
C THR A 439 5.38 14.16 -41.61
N THR A 440 4.69 14.48 -40.52
CA THR A 440 5.26 15.21 -39.38
C THR A 440 6.42 14.45 -38.73
N ASN A 441 6.29 13.12 -38.59
CA ASN A 441 7.33 12.27 -38.02
C ASN A 441 8.54 12.17 -38.95
N ILE A 442 8.31 12.01 -40.26
CA ILE A 442 9.34 12.05 -41.31
C ILE A 442 10.13 13.38 -41.29
N THR A 443 9.43 14.50 -41.16
CA THR A 443 10.02 15.84 -41.02
C THR A 443 10.85 15.97 -39.73
N LEU A 444 10.36 15.45 -38.60
CA LEU A 444 11.08 15.49 -37.34
C LEU A 444 12.37 14.67 -37.36
N ASP A 445 12.36 13.45 -37.91
CA ASP A 445 13.57 12.64 -38.11
C ASP A 445 14.65 13.44 -38.87
N LYS A 446 14.26 14.13 -39.95
CA LYS A 446 15.19 14.95 -40.74
C LYS A 446 15.73 16.14 -39.95
N VAL A 447 14.91 16.80 -39.13
CA VAL A 447 15.37 17.86 -38.21
C VAL A 447 16.30 17.32 -37.12
N GLN A 448 16.05 16.11 -36.60
CA GLN A 448 16.93 15.47 -35.62
C GLN A 448 18.30 15.16 -36.23
N LEU A 449 18.36 14.57 -37.43
CA LEU A 449 19.62 14.31 -38.13
C LEU A 449 20.35 15.62 -38.53
N LEU A 450 19.63 16.63 -39.03
CA LEU A 450 20.22 17.94 -39.35
C LEU A 450 20.80 18.64 -38.13
N THR A 451 20.11 18.61 -36.98
CA THR A 451 20.61 19.25 -35.76
C THR A 451 21.76 18.48 -35.13
N LEU A 452 21.76 17.14 -35.22
CA LEU A 452 22.91 16.30 -34.86
C LEU A 452 24.14 16.63 -35.72
N PHE A 453 24.02 16.55 -37.05
CA PHE A 453 25.15 16.84 -37.96
C PHE A 453 25.59 18.30 -37.88
N SER A 454 24.68 19.26 -37.70
CA SER A 454 25.06 20.67 -37.49
C SER A 454 25.90 20.89 -36.23
N THR A 455 25.70 20.05 -35.21
CA THR A 455 26.43 20.08 -33.93
C THR A 455 27.81 19.39 -34.02
N MET A 456 27.99 18.45 -34.96
CA MET A 456 29.20 17.61 -35.05
C MET A 456 30.10 17.94 -36.26
N LEU A 457 29.49 18.29 -37.41
CA LEU A 457 30.13 18.54 -38.70
C LEU A 457 30.06 20.03 -39.13
N GLY A 458 29.31 20.85 -38.41
CA GLY A 458 29.04 22.26 -38.73
C GLY A 458 27.86 22.47 -39.69
N ILE A 459 27.22 23.63 -39.58
CA ILE A 459 25.96 23.95 -40.25
C ILE A 459 26.12 23.99 -41.79
N GLU A 460 27.11 24.71 -42.32
CA GLU A 460 27.26 24.89 -43.77
C GLU A 460 27.53 23.56 -44.49
N ARG A 461 28.44 22.73 -43.94
CA ARG A 461 28.71 21.36 -44.40
C ARG A 461 27.43 20.52 -44.39
N THR A 462 26.71 20.52 -43.26
CA THR A 462 25.44 19.79 -43.10
C THR A 462 24.37 20.20 -44.11
N VAL A 463 24.13 21.51 -44.30
CA VAL A 463 23.14 22.02 -45.26
C VAL A 463 23.53 21.66 -46.70
N SER A 464 24.82 21.74 -47.05
CA SER A 464 25.30 21.36 -48.39
C SER A 464 25.09 19.87 -48.71
N LEU A 465 25.30 18.98 -47.72
CA LEU A 465 25.08 17.54 -47.84
C LEU A 465 23.59 17.21 -47.91
N ALA A 466 22.78 17.84 -47.06
CA ALA A 466 21.33 17.61 -47.05
C ALA A 466 20.65 18.12 -48.34
N ARG A 467 21.17 19.20 -48.95
CA ARG A 467 20.72 19.65 -50.28
C ARG A 467 21.04 18.61 -51.36
N ARG A 468 22.17 17.91 -51.26
CA ARG A 468 22.55 16.81 -52.18
C ARG A 468 21.69 15.54 -51.97
N ALA A 469 21.32 15.22 -50.74
CA ALA A 469 20.55 14.01 -50.41
C ALA A 469 19.03 14.14 -50.59
N TRP A 470 18.45 15.29 -50.21
CA TRP A 470 16.99 15.46 -50.12
C TRP A 470 16.42 16.59 -50.98
N GLY A 471 17.26 17.43 -51.60
CA GLY A 471 16.83 18.57 -52.40
C GLY A 471 16.36 19.79 -51.58
N GLU A 472 16.36 20.94 -52.24
CA GLU A 472 16.20 22.26 -51.61
C GLU A 472 14.75 22.54 -51.15
N SER A 473 13.76 22.08 -51.92
CA SER A 473 12.33 22.16 -51.55
C SER A 473 12.01 21.38 -50.27
N THR A 474 12.68 20.25 -50.04
CA THR A 474 12.59 19.52 -48.78
C THR A 474 13.15 20.35 -47.63
N LEU A 475 14.32 20.97 -47.78
CA LEU A 475 14.96 21.76 -46.72
C LEU A 475 14.12 22.95 -46.25
N ILE A 476 13.48 23.66 -47.19
CA ILE A 476 12.61 24.80 -46.88
C ILE A 476 11.42 24.36 -46.01
N SER A 477 10.82 23.19 -46.28
CA SER A 477 9.67 22.70 -45.52
C SER A 477 9.98 22.26 -44.09
N LEU A 478 11.27 22.06 -43.75
CA LEU A 478 11.71 21.72 -42.39
C LEU A 478 11.79 22.94 -41.46
N ILE A 479 11.91 24.17 -41.99
CA ILE A 479 12.21 25.39 -41.23
C ILE A 479 11.31 25.59 -39.99
N PRO A 480 9.97 25.49 -40.06
CA PRO A 480 9.10 25.72 -38.90
C PRO A 480 9.31 24.70 -37.76
N PHE A 481 9.87 23.54 -38.07
CA PHE A 481 10.11 22.43 -37.15
C PHE A 481 11.53 22.48 -36.53
N VAL A 482 12.41 23.37 -37.01
CA VAL A 482 13.75 23.61 -36.43
C VAL A 482 13.60 24.40 -35.12
N GLN A 483 13.23 23.67 -34.08
CA GLN A 483 12.95 24.19 -32.74
C GLN A 483 13.68 23.36 -31.68
N LYS A 484 13.99 23.99 -30.54
CA LYS A 484 14.46 23.31 -29.31
C LYS A 484 13.41 22.32 -28.73
N ALA A 485 12.20 22.32 -29.29
CA ALA A 485 11.20 21.28 -29.10
C ALA A 485 11.61 19.94 -29.75
N ALA A 486 11.99 19.96 -31.03
CA ALA A 486 12.30 18.78 -31.84
C ALA A 486 13.63 18.10 -31.49
N VAL A 487 14.62 18.85 -30.99
CA VAL A 487 15.96 18.31 -30.73
C VAL A 487 15.98 17.36 -29.51
N PRO A 488 16.57 16.15 -29.61
CA PRO A 488 16.65 15.18 -28.51
C PRO A 488 17.39 15.71 -27.29
N ALA A 489 17.28 15.02 -26.15
CA ALA A 489 17.99 15.40 -24.93
C ALA A 489 19.51 15.20 -25.07
N ALA A 490 19.94 14.05 -25.61
CA ALA A 490 21.35 13.71 -25.80
C ALA A 490 22.08 14.73 -26.69
N THR A 491 21.55 15.05 -27.87
CA THR A 491 22.13 16.05 -28.80
C THR A 491 22.32 17.42 -28.16
N ARG A 492 21.46 17.80 -27.20
CA ARG A 492 21.55 19.07 -26.44
C ARG A 492 22.49 19.04 -25.24
N GLN A 493 23.14 17.92 -24.98
CA GLN A 493 24.13 17.72 -23.92
C GLN A 493 25.56 17.51 -24.47
N MET A 494 25.71 17.38 -25.79
CA MET A 494 27.01 17.24 -26.45
C MET A 494 27.84 18.52 -26.35
N GLU A 495 29.16 18.41 -26.28
CA GLU A 495 30.07 19.55 -26.10
C GLU A 495 29.97 20.62 -27.21
N GLY A 496 29.63 20.20 -28.45
CA GLY A 496 29.41 21.11 -29.57
C GLY A 496 28.10 21.91 -29.49
N TRP A 497 27.20 21.61 -28.55
CA TRP A 497 25.87 22.21 -28.51
C TRP A 497 25.88 23.63 -27.92
N ASN A 498 25.78 24.64 -28.79
CA ASN A 498 25.39 26.00 -28.39
C ASN A 498 23.86 26.17 -28.43
N LYS A 499 23.31 26.98 -27.51
CA LYS A 499 21.90 27.41 -27.51
C LYS A 499 21.47 28.04 -28.85
N GLN A 500 22.41 28.66 -29.58
CA GLN A 500 22.16 29.32 -30.85
C GLN A 500 22.07 28.35 -32.04
N ILE A 501 22.51 27.09 -31.97
CA ILE A 501 22.53 26.18 -33.15
C ILE A 501 21.14 26.02 -33.80
N VAL A 502 20.06 26.06 -33.03
CA VAL A 502 18.68 26.04 -33.56
C VAL A 502 18.37 27.32 -34.36
N GLU A 503 18.84 28.47 -33.88
CA GLU A 503 18.71 29.78 -34.51
C GLU A 503 19.59 29.87 -35.77
N ASP A 504 20.83 29.42 -35.66
CA ASP A 504 21.84 29.47 -36.72
C ASP A 504 21.49 28.52 -37.87
N LEU A 505 21.02 27.29 -37.55
CA LEU A 505 20.53 26.33 -38.54
C LEU A 505 19.22 26.81 -39.17
N ARG A 506 18.27 27.35 -38.38
CA ARG A 506 17.05 27.96 -38.92
C ARG A 506 17.40 29.14 -39.84
N THR A 507 18.36 29.98 -39.47
CA THR A 507 18.84 31.08 -40.32
C THR A 507 19.51 30.57 -41.60
N ALA A 508 20.34 29.53 -41.52
CA ALA A 508 21.00 28.95 -42.69
C ALA A 508 20.00 28.29 -43.66
N LEU A 509 18.92 27.69 -43.15
CA LEU A 509 17.82 27.16 -43.95
C LEU A 509 16.89 28.28 -44.46
N SER A 510 16.63 29.32 -43.67
CA SER A 510 15.85 30.49 -44.09
C SER A 510 16.53 31.32 -45.17
N LYS A 511 17.86 31.26 -45.32
CA LYS A 511 18.58 31.78 -46.50
C LYS A 511 18.23 31.04 -47.81
N LEU A 512 17.55 29.90 -47.74
CA LEU A 512 16.98 29.16 -48.87
C LEU A 512 15.48 29.50 -49.10
N ALA A 513 14.87 30.31 -48.23
CA ALA A 513 13.43 30.56 -48.20
C ALA A 513 13.08 32.04 -48.42
N PRO A 514 11.85 32.37 -48.88
CA PRO A 514 11.33 33.74 -48.87
C PRO A 514 11.18 34.31 -47.45
N GLU A 515 11.28 35.64 -47.31
CA GLU A 515 11.44 36.34 -46.03
C GLU A 515 10.21 36.26 -45.08
N GLU A 516 9.01 35.96 -45.60
CA GLU A 516 7.71 36.18 -44.94
C GLU A 516 7.40 35.31 -43.69
N VAL A 517 8.27 34.34 -43.32
CA VAL A 517 7.91 33.24 -42.39
C VAL A 517 8.57 33.34 -41.00
N ALA A 518 9.53 34.27 -40.80
CA ALA A 518 10.52 34.14 -39.72
C ALA A 518 10.08 34.56 -38.29
N GLU A 519 9.06 35.40 -38.10
CA GLU A 519 8.97 36.29 -36.92
C GLU A 519 8.27 35.76 -35.63
N SER A 520 7.88 34.48 -35.53
CA SER A 520 6.64 34.13 -34.77
C SER A 520 6.67 33.32 -33.44
N MET A 521 7.80 33.02 -32.76
CA MET A 521 7.78 32.13 -31.54
C MET A 521 8.82 32.39 -30.41
N GLU A 522 8.43 32.27 -29.11
CA GLU A 522 9.31 32.35 -27.91
C GLU A 522 8.79 31.59 -26.63
N GLN A 523 9.62 31.34 -25.57
CA GLN A 523 9.28 30.55 -24.32
C GLN A 523 10.12 30.85 -23.03
N VAL A 524 9.65 30.47 -21.81
CA VAL A 524 10.25 30.77 -20.45
C VAL A 524 10.18 29.58 -19.41
N THR A 525 10.87 29.61 -18.24
CA THR A 525 11.10 28.48 -17.26
C THR A 525 11.18 28.84 -15.72
N LEU A 526 11.01 27.89 -14.75
CA LEU A 526 11.01 28.11 -13.25
C LEU A 526 11.57 26.96 -12.32
N THR A 527 11.78 27.21 -10.99
CA THR A 527 12.32 26.30 -9.88
C THR A 527 11.90 26.80 -8.44
N ARG A 528 12.18 26.30 -7.19
CA ARG A 528 12.70 25.09 -6.42
C ARG A 528 12.63 25.36 -4.85
N PHE A 529 12.35 24.42 -3.90
CA PHE A 529 12.66 24.54 -2.40
C PHE A 529 12.51 23.22 -1.54
N ASN A 530 12.76 23.22 -0.19
CA ASN A 530 12.83 22.04 0.75
C ASN A 530 12.50 22.38 2.26
N ALA A 531 12.21 21.40 3.16
CA ALA A 531 11.40 21.61 4.38
C ALA A 531 11.73 20.89 5.74
N ARG A 532 12.91 20.27 5.98
CA ARG A 532 13.08 19.32 7.13
C ARG A 532 13.14 19.87 8.57
N SER A 533 13.52 21.12 8.82
CA SER A 533 13.94 21.57 10.17
C SER A 533 12.82 21.79 11.19
N PHE A 534 11.56 21.80 10.78
CA PHE A 534 10.42 22.26 11.59
C PHE A 534 10.00 21.29 12.73
N PHE A 535 10.07 19.98 12.49
CA PHE A 535 9.34 19.00 13.32
C PHE A 535 9.97 18.66 14.68
N GLY A 536 11.27 18.90 14.88
CA GLY A 536 11.98 18.45 16.08
C GLY A 536 11.59 19.18 17.38
N LEU A 537 11.24 20.47 17.28
CA LEU A 537 10.99 21.34 18.43
C LEU A 537 9.64 21.07 19.11
N VAL A 538 8.63 20.66 18.34
CA VAL A 538 7.23 20.55 18.78
C VAL A 538 7.01 19.43 19.80
N LEU A 539 7.76 18.32 19.69
CA LEU A 539 7.46 17.08 20.42
C LEU A 539 7.77 17.18 21.93
N LEU A 540 8.80 17.93 22.32
CA LEU A 540 9.29 18.00 23.71
C LEU A 540 8.30 18.71 24.64
N VAL A 541 7.66 19.78 24.16
CA VAL A 541 6.79 20.68 24.95
C VAL A 541 5.52 19.96 25.42
N ILE A 542 5.01 19.02 24.62
CA ILE A 542 3.74 18.33 24.86
C ILE A 542 3.80 17.44 26.12
N ALA A 543 4.93 16.77 26.38
CA ALA A 543 5.03 15.75 27.42
C ALA A 543 4.90 16.30 28.85
N VAL A 544 5.49 17.47 29.14
CA VAL A 544 5.49 18.07 30.48
C VAL A 544 4.14 18.70 30.82
N TYR A 545 3.47 19.29 29.83
CA TYR A 545 2.18 19.97 29.98
C TYR A 545 1.06 19.02 30.44
N VAL A 546 1.00 17.81 29.86
CA VAL A 546 -0.06 16.82 30.14
C VAL A 546 -0.03 16.32 31.59
N MET A 547 1.15 16.13 32.18
CA MET A 547 1.26 15.62 33.56
C MET A 547 0.70 16.59 34.61
N LEU A 548 0.93 17.90 34.44
CA LEU A 548 0.58 18.91 35.44
C LEU A 548 -0.89 19.34 35.38
N THR A 549 -1.59 19.11 34.27
CA THR A 549 -2.93 19.66 34.01
C THR A 549 -4.10 18.78 34.46
N GLN A 550 -3.87 17.52 34.86
CA GLN A 550 -4.94 16.53 35.03
C GLN A 550 -5.37 16.23 36.48
N MET A 551 -4.67 16.75 37.50
CA MET A 551 -5.03 16.51 38.91
C MET A 551 -6.04 17.55 39.42
N ARG A 552 -7.30 17.14 39.66
CA ARG A 552 -8.39 18.00 40.16
C ARG A 552 -8.89 17.57 41.56
N PRO A 553 -8.21 17.96 42.66
CA PRO A 553 -8.59 17.51 44.00
C PRO A 553 -9.94 18.07 44.49
N ASP A 554 -10.29 19.31 44.13
CA ASP A 554 -11.48 19.99 44.67
C ASP A 554 -12.81 19.38 44.19
N GLU A 555 -12.87 18.96 42.93
CA GLU A 555 -14.03 18.25 42.35
C GLU A 555 -14.25 16.90 43.05
N MET A 556 -13.15 16.19 43.34
CA MET A 556 -13.15 14.89 44.00
C MET A 556 -13.66 14.98 45.45
N ILE A 557 -13.30 16.04 46.19
CA ILE A 557 -13.81 16.29 47.54
C ILE A 557 -15.31 16.68 47.52
N ARG A 558 -15.76 17.44 46.52
CA ARG A 558 -17.18 17.80 46.35
C ARG A 558 -18.03 16.58 46.03
N ALA A 559 -17.59 15.72 45.10
CA ALA A 559 -18.28 14.49 44.74
C ALA A 559 -18.53 13.58 45.95
N VAL A 560 -17.51 13.37 46.80
CA VAL A 560 -17.65 12.55 48.02
C VAL A 560 -18.62 13.17 49.05
N LYS A 561 -18.73 14.50 49.13
CA LYS A 561 -19.68 15.19 50.03
C LYS A 561 -21.13 15.21 49.52
N GLN A 562 -21.35 14.99 48.23
CA GLN A 562 -22.69 15.03 47.61
C GLN A 562 -23.26 13.64 47.30
N ALA A 563 -22.43 12.59 47.33
CA ALA A 563 -22.85 11.21 47.12
C ALA A 563 -23.73 10.68 48.26
N ASN A 564 -24.77 9.92 47.92
CA ASN A 564 -25.56 9.17 48.89
C ASN A 564 -24.70 8.07 49.56
N LEU A 565 -24.50 8.18 50.89
CA LEU A 565 -23.63 7.28 51.66
C LEU A 565 -24.03 5.81 51.56
N TRP A 566 -25.32 5.50 51.41
CA TRP A 566 -25.79 4.11 51.27
C TRP A 566 -25.27 3.48 49.98
N TRP A 567 -25.39 4.19 48.87
CA TRP A 567 -24.87 3.74 47.58
C TRP A 567 -23.34 3.74 47.55
N ALA A 568 -22.66 4.69 48.21
CA ALA A 568 -21.21 4.64 48.38
C ALA A 568 -20.74 3.38 49.14
N PHE A 569 -21.51 2.89 50.11
CA PHE A 569 -21.25 1.60 50.76
C PHE A 569 -21.50 0.41 49.82
N VAL A 570 -22.50 0.47 48.93
CA VAL A 570 -22.70 -0.55 47.88
C VAL A 570 -21.54 -0.57 46.87
N VAL A 571 -20.99 0.58 46.48
CA VAL A 571 -19.75 0.66 45.67
C VAL A 571 -18.59 -0.03 46.41
N MET A 572 -18.45 0.17 47.73
CA MET A 572 -17.43 -0.50 48.56
C MET A 572 -17.63 -2.01 48.64
N LEU A 573 -18.87 -2.49 48.78
CA LEU A 573 -19.23 -3.91 48.77
C LEU A 573 -18.83 -4.58 47.45
N PHE A 574 -19.14 -3.96 46.31
CA PHE A 574 -18.67 -4.41 45.00
C PHE A 574 -17.14 -4.32 44.87
N GLY A 575 -16.51 -3.31 45.46
CA GLY A 575 -15.06 -3.19 45.56
C GLY A 575 -14.38 -4.38 46.26
N PHE A 576 -15.05 -4.96 47.27
CA PHE A 576 -14.64 -6.17 47.98
C PHE A 576 -14.96 -7.47 47.21
N LEU A 577 -16.17 -7.57 46.64
CA LEU A 577 -16.56 -8.71 45.79
C LEU A 577 -15.62 -8.89 44.59
N ALA A 578 -15.12 -7.78 44.01
CA ALA A 578 -14.10 -7.81 42.97
C ALA A 578 -12.78 -8.48 43.45
N TRP A 579 -12.31 -8.20 44.68
CA TRP A 579 -11.14 -8.88 45.24
C TRP A 579 -11.40 -10.37 45.47
N VAL A 580 -12.60 -10.74 45.93
CA VAL A 580 -12.99 -12.16 46.09
C VAL A 580 -13.03 -12.88 44.74
N GLY A 581 -13.61 -12.26 43.70
CA GLY A 581 -13.62 -12.79 42.33
C GLY A 581 -12.21 -12.98 41.76
N SER A 582 -11.33 -12.00 41.92
CA SER A 582 -9.92 -12.08 41.52
C SER A 582 -9.16 -13.19 42.28
N ALA A 583 -9.44 -13.34 43.59
CA ALA A 583 -8.85 -14.39 44.41
C ALA A 583 -9.35 -15.77 44.00
N MET A 584 -10.64 -15.93 43.67
CA MET A 584 -11.19 -17.16 43.12
C MET A 584 -10.57 -17.49 41.75
N ALA A 585 -10.40 -16.51 40.88
CA ALA A 585 -9.80 -16.67 39.56
C ALA A 585 -8.37 -17.24 39.63
N LEU A 586 -7.52 -16.65 40.48
CA LEU A 586 -6.15 -17.13 40.72
C LEU A 586 -6.14 -18.47 41.48
N GLY A 587 -6.96 -18.60 42.51
CA GLY A 587 -7.04 -19.78 43.37
C GLY A 587 -7.53 -21.04 42.65
N ALA A 588 -8.34 -20.90 41.60
CA ALA A 588 -8.85 -22.01 40.81
C ALA A 588 -7.72 -22.85 40.18
N PHE A 589 -6.63 -22.22 39.75
CA PHE A 589 -5.49 -22.88 39.11
C PHE A 589 -4.45 -23.45 40.10
N MET A 590 -4.36 -22.90 41.31
CA MET A 590 -3.52 -23.45 42.39
C MET A 590 -4.00 -24.84 42.85
N ASP A 591 -3.09 -25.73 43.19
CA ASP A 591 -3.39 -27.04 43.78
C ASP A 591 -3.89 -26.89 45.23
N ARG A 592 -4.83 -27.76 45.64
CA ARG A 592 -5.64 -27.58 46.88
C ARG A 592 -4.77 -27.36 48.12
N ASP A 593 -3.73 -28.15 48.28
CA ASP A 593 -2.87 -28.22 49.48
C ASP A 593 -2.02 -26.94 49.66
N ARG A 594 -1.98 -26.08 48.64
CA ARG A 594 -1.25 -24.81 48.60
C ARG A 594 -2.17 -23.58 48.66
N ARG A 595 -3.50 -23.76 48.68
CA ARG A 595 -4.49 -22.66 48.74
C ARG A 595 -4.60 -22.15 50.17
N ARG A 596 -3.94 -21.03 50.49
CA ARG A 596 -4.18 -20.26 51.73
C ARG A 596 -5.19 -19.14 51.45
N PRO A 597 -6.51 -19.32 51.66
CA PRO A 597 -7.53 -18.40 51.13
C PRO A 597 -7.37 -16.95 51.62
N PHE A 598 -6.99 -16.74 52.88
CA PHE A 598 -6.72 -15.41 53.41
C PHE A 598 -5.49 -14.76 52.74
N GLY A 599 -4.37 -15.48 52.63
CA GLY A 599 -3.18 -14.97 51.95
C GLY A 599 -3.39 -14.72 50.45
N LEU A 600 -4.25 -15.51 49.82
CA LEU A 600 -4.67 -15.33 48.43
C LEU A 600 -5.50 -14.04 48.28
N LEU A 601 -6.45 -13.78 49.19
CA LEU A 601 -7.17 -12.49 49.22
C LEU A 601 -6.21 -11.32 49.46
N CYS A 602 -5.27 -11.45 50.41
CA CYS A 602 -4.23 -10.45 50.65
C CYS A 602 -3.37 -10.18 49.41
N SER A 603 -3.07 -11.18 48.56
CA SER A 603 -2.33 -10.95 47.30
C SER A 603 -3.11 -10.06 46.32
N GLN A 604 -4.43 -10.20 46.24
CA GLN A 604 -5.28 -9.37 45.38
C GLN A 604 -5.49 -7.95 45.93
N ILE A 605 -5.43 -7.79 47.25
CA ILE A 605 -5.42 -6.48 47.91
C ILE A 605 -4.07 -5.80 47.68
N ALA A 606 -2.95 -6.50 47.90
CA ALA A 606 -1.58 -6.01 47.71
C ALA A 606 -1.28 -5.61 46.25
N ALA A 607 -1.87 -6.30 45.26
CA ALA A 607 -1.81 -5.93 43.85
C ALA A 607 -2.28 -4.48 43.57
N GLY A 608 -3.17 -3.93 44.40
CA GLY A 608 -3.63 -2.55 44.30
C GLY A 608 -2.56 -1.50 44.60
N PHE A 609 -1.55 -1.82 45.42
CA PHE A 609 -0.43 -0.93 45.72
C PHE A 609 0.55 -0.84 44.53
N THR A 610 0.87 -1.98 43.91
CA THR A 610 1.76 -2.03 42.73
C THR A 610 1.19 -1.40 41.47
N ALA A 611 -0.12 -1.16 41.40
CA ALA A 611 -0.77 -0.49 40.28
C ALA A 611 -0.42 1.00 40.17
N VAL A 612 0.12 1.63 41.23
CA VAL A 612 0.50 3.05 41.26
C VAL A 612 1.84 3.29 40.55
N SER A 613 2.80 2.40 40.73
CA SER A 613 4.20 2.58 40.31
C SER A 613 4.58 1.82 39.03
N MET A 614 3.73 0.92 38.54
CA MET A 614 3.94 0.15 37.32
C MET A 614 2.84 0.41 36.28
N PRO A 615 3.12 0.27 34.97
CA PRO A 615 2.10 0.33 33.93
C PRO A 615 0.95 -0.67 34.15
N ALA A 616 -0.22 -0.36 33.59
CA ALA A 616 -1.42 -1.19 33.68
C ALA A 616 -1.13 -2.67 33.33
N GLY A 617 -1.70 -3.58 34.11
CA GLY A 617 -1.49 -5.03 33.99
C GLY A 617 -0.18 -5.56 34.60
N ILE A 618 0.93 -4.81 34.58
CA ILE A 618 2.25 -5.31 35.02
C ILE A 618 2.32 -5.43 36.55
N GLY A 619 1.94 -4.38 37.28
CA GLY A 619 2.02 -4.35 38.75
C GLY A 619 1.26 -5.49 39.44
N PRO A 620 -0.07 -5.63 39.20
CA PRO A 620 -0.87 -6.73 39.75
C PRO A 620 -0.33 -8.13 39.42
N ALA A 621 0.20 -8.32 38.20
CA ALA A 621 0.79 -9.59 37.81
C ALA A 621 2.08 -9.92 38.59
N PHE A 622 2.89 -8.91 38.91
CA PHE A 622 4.14 -9.10 39.66
C PHE A 622 3.89 -9.65 41.09
N VAL A 623 2.93 -9.08 41.81
CA VAL A 623 2.56 -9.55 43.17
C VAL A 623 2.06 -10.99 43.14
N ASN A 624 1.19 -11.32 42.18
CA ASN A 624 0.66 -12.67 42.05
C ASN A 624 1.75 -13.69 41.63
N LEU A 625 2.73 -13.29 40.80
CA LEU A 625 3.89 -14.11 40.47
C LEU A 625 4.79 -14.37 41.70
N GLN A 626 5.02 -13.36 42.55
CA GLN A 626 5.74 -13.55 43.82
C GLN A 626 4.99 -14.51 44.75
N TYR A 627 3.67 -14.31 44.91
CA TYR A 627 2.83 -15.16 45.75
C TYR A 627 2.85 -16.64 45.31
N LEU A 628 2.80 -16.91 44.01
CA LEU A 628 2.95 -18.27 43.48
C LEU A 628 4.37 -18.84 43.71
N ARG A 629 5.43 -18.04 43.53
CA ARG A 629 6.82 -18.48 43.81
C ARG A 629 7.01 -18.85 45.28
N LYS A 630 6.57 -18.01 46.22
CA LYS A 630 6.64 -18.30 47.67
C LYS A 630 5.69 -19.42 48.10
N SER A 631 4.58 -19.65 47.37
CA SER A 631 3.74 -20.86 47.48
C SER A 631 4.39 -22.12 46.85
N GLY A 632 5.67 -22.04 46.45
CA GLY A 632 6.49 -23.17 46.02
C GLY A 632 6.25 -23.65 44.58
N TYR A 633 5.68 -22.83 43.70
CA TYR A 633 5.59 -23.15 42.27
C TYR A 633 6.91 -22.80 41.56
N ARG A 634 7.37 -23.67 40.65
CA ARG A 634 8.51 -23.37 39.76
C ARG A 634 8.17 -22.14 38.90
N ASN A 635 9.19 -21.35 38.55
CA ASN A 635 9.02 -20.05 37.89
C ASN A 635 8.24 -20.14 36.56
N THR A 636 8.42 -21.23 35.80
CA THR A 636 7.63 -21.54 34.59
C THR A 636 6.17 -21.80 34.92
N THR A 637 5.87 -22.67 35.89
CA THR A 637 4.51 -22.99 36.33
C THR A 637 3.77 -21.77 36.90
N ALA A 638 4.44 -20.96 37.73
CA ALA A 638 3.87 -19.72 38.26
C ALA A 638 3.49 -18.73 37.14
N THR A 639 4.33 -18.61 36.11
CA THR A 639 4.05 -17.73 34.96
C THR A 639 2.97 -18.30 34.03
N ALA A 640 2.92 -19.63 33.87
CA ALA A 640 1.84 -20.31 33.15
C ALA A 640 0.47 -20.07 33.83
N ILE A 641 0.38 -20.27 35.16
CA ILE A 641 -0.83 -19.98 35.96
C ILE A 641 -1.27 -18.52 35.74
N MET A 642 -0.35 -17.56 35.84
CA MET A 642 -0.69 -16.15 35.63
C MET A 642 -1.14 -15.82 34.21
N SER A 643 -0.54 -16.44 33.19
CA SER A 643 -1.00 -16.30 31.80
C SER A 643 -2.39 -16.90 31.60
N ALA A 644 -2.72 -18.01 32.27
CA ALA A 644 -4.05 -18.62 32.23
C ALA A 644 -5.13 -17.78 32.91
N VAL A 645 -4.82 -17.19 34.08
CA VAL A 645 -5.74 -16.25 34.76
C VAL A 645 -6.04 -15.04 33.88
N LEU A 646 -5.00 -14.41 33.31
CA LEU A 646 -5.17 -13.24 32.45
C LEU A 646 -5.93 -13.57 31.15
N ALA A 647 -5.66 -14.73 30.54
CA ALA A 647 -6.36 -15.19 29.35
C ALA A 647 -7.84 -15.51 29.63
N VAL A 648 -8.15 -16.23 30.72
CA VAL A 648 -9.55 -16.52 31.11
C VAL A 648 -10.28 -15.23 31.46
N GLN A 649 -9.65 -14.30 32.18
CA GLN A 649 -10.25 -13.00 32.47
C GLN A 649 -10.57 -12.22 31.19
N GLY A 650 -9.62 -12.10 30.26
CA GLY A 650 -9.83 -11.41 28.99
C GLY A 650 -10.89 -12.06 28.09
N VAL A 651 -10.88 -13.39 27.98
CA VAL A 651 -11.93 -14.15 27.27
C VAL A 651 -13.30 -13.92 27.91
N ILE A 652 -13.41 -13.93 29.24
CA ILE A 652 -14.68 -13.66 29.92
C ILE A 652 -15.13 -12.21 29.75
N THR A 653 -14.24 -11.22 29.76
CA THR A 653 -14.61 -9.83 29.43
C THR A 653 -15.15 -9.71 28.00
N VAL A 654 -14.50 -10.36 27.01
CA VAL A 654 -14.98 -10.37 25.61
C VAL A 654 -16.32 -11.11 25.47
N VAL A 655 -16.48 -12.27 26.10
CA VAL A 655 -17.74 -13.03 26.08
C VAL A 655 -18.87 -12.24 26.76
N LEU A 656 -18.60 -11.55 27.86
CA LEU A 656 -19.60 -10.70 28.52
C LEU A 656 -20.00 -9.50 27.64
N LEU A 657 -19.04 -8.86 26.97
CA LEU A 657 -19.31 -7.78 26.01
C LEU A 657 -20.14 -8.27 24.82
N LEU A 658 -19.84 -9.45 24.27
CA LEU A 658 -20.61 -10.04 23.17
C LEU A 658 -22.03 -10.42 23.61
N LEU A 659 -22.19 -11.12 24.74
CA LEU A 659 -23.50 -11.50 25.26
C LEU A 659 -24.35 -10.27 25.58
N ILE A 660 -23.83 -9.31 26.34
CA ILE A 660 -24.59 -8.11 26.69
C ILE A 660 -24.87 -7.26 25.45
N GLY A 661 -23.91 -7.11 24.53
CA GLY A 661 -24.10 -6.36 23.28
C GLY A 661 -25.19 -6.95 22.38
N ILE A 662 -25.25 -8.27 22.25
CA ILE A 662 -26.30 -8.98 21.49
C ILE A 662 -27.67 -8.80 22.16
N PHE A 663 -27.76 -8.98 23.48
CA PHE A 663 -29.05 -8.96 24.20
C PHE A 663 -29.56 -7.55 24.56
N THR A 664 -28.73 -6.50 24.53
CA THR A 664 -29.15 -5.13 24.94
C THR A 664 -29.63 -4.26 23.78
N GLY A 665 -29.26 -4.58 22.53
CA GLY A 665 -29.96 -4.11 21.33
C GLY A 665 -29.62 -2.71 20.79
N ARG A 666 -29.14 -2.70 19.53
CA ARG A 666 -29.10 -1.61 18.53
C ARG A 666 -28.46 -0.25 18.90
N ASN A 667 -28.86 0.43 19.97
CA ASN A 667 -28.55 1.87 20.14
C ASN A 667 -27.20 2.16 20.84
N THR A 668 -26.78 1.35 21.81
CA THR A 668 -25.59 1.65 22.65
C THR A 668 -24.27 1.40 21.94
N LEU A 669 -24.18 0.31 21.18
CA LEU A 669 -22.99 -0.07 20.39
C LEU A 669 -22.60 1.02 19.37
N SER A 670 -23.58 1.64 18.70
CA SER A 670 -23.32 2.57 17.60
C SER A 670 -22.83 3.95 18.03
N GLY A 671 -22.91 4.30 19.33
CA GLY A 671 -22.41 5.57 19.86
C GLY A 671 -21.02 5.50 20.52
N MET A 672 -20.51 4.31 20.83
CA MET A 672 -19.43 4.14 21.80
C MET A 672 -18.04 3.79 21.25
N ILE A 673 -17.94 3.09 20.13
CA ILE A 673 -16.68 2.88 19.42
C ILE A 673 -16.81 3.48 18.03
N PRO A 674 -16.23 4.66 17.78
CA PRO A 674 -15.97 5.12 16.42
C PRO A 674 -15.09 4.07 15.73
N THR A 675 -15.56 3.50 14.62
CA THR A 675 -14.84 2.45 13.87
C THR A 675 -13.39 2.86 13.55
N ASN A 676 -13.19 4.16 13.33
CA ASN A 676 -11.90 4.81 13.08
C ASN A 676 -10.90 4.61 14.23
N THR A 677 -11.34 4.68 15.49
CA THR A 677 -10.49 4.43 16.66
C THR A 677 -10.03 2.97 16.70
N LEU A 678 -10.90 2.03 16.32
CA LEU A 678 -10.56 0.60 16.22
C LEU A 678 -9.59 0.33 15.07
N ILE A 679 -9.82 0.93 13.90
CA ILE A 679 -8.91 0.90 12.74
C ILE A 679 -7.51 1.37 13.14
N ILE A 680 -7.40 2.54 13.78
CA ILE A 680 -6.13 3.14 14.20
C ILE A 680 -5.45 2.27 15.27
N ALA A 681 -6.19 1.75 16.26
CA ALA A 681 -5.62 0.91 17.31
C ALA A 681 -5.02 -0.40 16.76
N ILE A 682 -5.77 -1.11 15.89
CA ILE A 682 -5.28 -2.33 15.22
C ILE A 682 -4.05 -2.01 14.36
N ALA A 683 -4.07 -0.91 13.62
CA ALA A 683 -2.96 -0.49 12.78
C ALA A 683 -1.70 -0.12 13.60
N VAL A 684 -1.82 0.64 14.69
CA VAL A 684 -0.66 0.98 15.54
C VAL A 684 -0.01 -0.29 16.12
N VAL A 685 -0.81 -1.26 16.58
CA VAL A 685 -0.30 -2.54 17.10
C VAL A 685 0.35 -3.38 15.98
N ALA A 686 -0.30 -3.51 14.82
CA ALA A 686 0.24 -4.26 13.68
C ALA A 686 1.52 -3.63 13.10
N LEU A 687 1.61 -2.31 13.07
CA LEU A 687 2.80 -1.57 12.65
C LEU A 687 3.96 -1.81 13.63
N ALA A 688 3.71 -1.68 14.94
CA ALA A 688 4.72 -1.94 15.97
C ALA A 688 5.28 -3.37 15.86
N ILE A 689 4.41 -4.39 15.73
CA ILE A 689 4.82 -5.79 15.54
C ILE A 689 5.65 -5.96 14.25
N SER A 690 5.21 -5.35 13.14
CA SER A 690 5.89 -5.46 11.84
C SER A 690 7.27 -4.80 11.86
N VAL A 691 7.41 -3.62 12.46
CA VAL A 691 8.69 -2.90 12.61
C VAL A 691 9.65 -3.65 13.54
N ILE A 692 9.16 -4.16 14.67
CA ILE A 692 9.95 -5.00 15.61
C ILE A 692 10.51 -6.25 14.91
N MET A 693 9.73 -6.89 14.04
CA MET A 693 10.14 -8.10 13.30
C MET A 693 10.98 -7.83 12.05
N ALA A 694 10.92 -6.60 11.49
CA ALA A 694 11.76 -6.21 10.36
C ALA A 694 13.26 -6.17 10.74
N ILE A 695 13.58 -5.79 11.99
CA ILE A 695 14.97 -5.68 12.47
C ILE A 695 15.59 -7.08 12.68
N PRO A 696 16.61 -7.52 11.90
CA PRO A 696 17.08 -8.91 11.93
C PRO A 696 17.63 -9.37 13.28
N SER A 697 18.30 -8.47 14.01
CA SER A 697 18.87 -8.72 15.34
C SER A 697 17.80 -8.92 16.41
N VAL A 698 16.69 -8.18 16.32
CA VAL A 698 15.52 -8.33 17.20
C VAL A 698 14.78 -9.61 16.82
N ARG A 699 14.53 -9.85 15.54
CA ARG A 699 13.93 -11.09 15.03
C ARG A 699 14.68 -12.35 15.46
N ARG A 700 16.02 -12.38 15.40
CA ARG A 700 16.83 -13.51 15.91
C ARG A 700 16.69 -13.68 17.43
N LYS A 701 16.69 -12.59 18.21
CA LYS A 701 16.42 -12.68 19.67
C LYS A 701 15.01 -13.19 19.95
N ILE A 702 13.99 -12.75 19.19
CA ILE A 702 12.62 -13.25 19.33
C ILE A 702 12.55 -14.72 18.95
N ALA A 703 12.95 -15.12 17.74
CA ALA A 703 12.88 -16.51 17.28
C ALA A 703 13.64 -17.50 18.18
N ASN A 704 14.82 -17.13 18.70
CA ASN A 704 15.67 -18.07 19.44
C ASN A 704 15.45 -18.04 20.96
N LYS A 705 15.00 -16.92 21.55
CA LYS A 705 14.83 -16.78 23.01
C LYS A 705 13.38 -16.64 23.44
N TYR A 706 12.56 -15.87 22.72
CA TYR A 706 11.18 -15.57 23.14
C TYR A 706 10.12 -16.47 22.47
N LEU A 707 10.33 -16.93 21.24
CA LEU A 707 9.40 -17.83 20.55
C LEU A 707 9.32 -19.24 21.20
N PRO A 708 10.41 -19.84 21.74
CA PRO A 708 10.31 -21.08 22.50
C PRO A 708 9.49 -20.87 23.79
N LEU A 709 9.70 -19.74 24.48
CA LEU A 709 8.90 -19.34 25.64
C LEU A 709 7.43 -19.19 25.25
N VAL A 710 7.10 -18.40 24.22
CA VAL A 710 5.72 -18.22 23.73
C VAL A 710 5.09 -19.55 23.29
N LYS A 711 5.83 -20.45 22.65
CA LYS A 711 5.34 -21.77 22.26
C LYS A 711 5.11 -22.70 23.45
N SER A 712 5.92 -22.59 24.51
CA SER A 712 5.62 -23.24 25.80
C SER A 712 4.43 -22.61 26.53
N TYR A 713 4.28 -21.28 26.54
CA TYR A 713 3.11 -20.61 27.13
C TYR A 713 1.83 -20.98 26.39
N ALA A 714 1.84 -21.02 25.05
CA ALA A 714 0.69 -21.43 24.25
C ALA A 714 0.29 -22.89 24.52
N ARG A 715 1.27 -23.80 24.68
CA ARG A 715 1.00 -25.20 25.10
C ARG A 715 0.45 -25.27 26.51
N SER A 716 1.10 -24.64 27.48
CA SER A 716 0.63 -24.64 28.87
C SER A 716 -0.72 -23.94 29.06
N LEU A 717 -1.05 -22.94 28.23
CA LEU A 717 -2.40 -22.39 28.13
C LEU A 717 -3.38 -23.44 27.62
N LEU A 718 -3.08 -24.10 26.50
CA LEU A 718 -3.93 -25.15 25.93
C LEU A 718 -4.17 -26.31 26.92
N GLU A 719 -3.11 -26.79 27.56
CA GLU A 719 -3.10 -27.82 28.62
C GLU A 719 -3.86 -27.40 29.89
N THR A 720 -3.95 -26.10 30.15
CA THR A 720 -4.70 -25.54 31.29
C THR A 720 -6.18 -25.33 30.94
N LEU A 721 -6.47 -24.92 29.70
CA LEU A 721 -7.83 -24.82 29.16
C LEU A 721 -8.52 -26.20 29.08
N THR A 722 -7.76 -27.28 28.82
CA THR A 722 -8.27 -28.66 28.86
C THR A 722 -8.51 -29.23 30.27
N GLN A 723 -8.38 -28.45 31.34
CA GLN A 723 -8.74 -28.86 32.71
C GLN A 723 -10.07 -28.23 33.15
N PRO A 724 -11.25 -28.79 32.76
CA PRO A 724 -12.54 -28.12 32.88
C PRO A 724 -12.91 -27.74 34.32
N ARG A 725 -12.53 -28.55 35.32
CA ARG A 725 -12.80 -28.24 36.74
C ARG A 725 -11.99 -27.04 37.27
N LYS A 726 -10.77 -26.80 36.75
CA LYS A 726 -9.99 -25.59 37.08
C LYS A 726 -10.50 -24.39 36.27
N LEU A 727 -10.81 -24.59 34.98
CA LEU A 727 -11.41 -23.59 34.10
C LEU A 727 -12.72 -23.01 34.69
N LEU A 728 -13.69 -23.84 35.05
CA LEU A 728 -14.98 -23.41 35.61
C LEU A 728 -14.82 -22.55 36.88
N GLY A 729 -13.91 -22.94 37.77
CA GLY A 729 -13.60 -22.14 38.97
C GLY A 729 -13.00 -20.77 38.63
N SER A 730 -12.14 -20.70 37.61
CA SER A 730 -11.56 -19.44 37.18
C SER A 730 -12.58 -18.55 36.45
N VAL A 731 -13.40 -19.14 35.58
CA VAL A 731 -14.51 -18.48 34.87
C VAL A 731 -15.49 -17.86 35.86
N ALA A 732 -15.87 -18.58 36.92
CA ALA A 732 -16.74 -18.04 37.98
C ALA A 732 -16.09 -16.85 38.70
N GLY A 733 -14.79 -16.94 39.04
CA GLY A 733 -14.06 -15.82 39.64
C GLY A 733 -13.97 -14.59 38.72
N SER A 734 -13.68 -14.80 37.43
CA SER A 734 -13.63 -13.74 36.41
C SER A 734 -15.00 -13.12 36.12
N LEU A 735 -16.09 -13.89 36.20
CA LEU A 735 -17.46 -13.39 36.12
C LEU A 735 -17.78 -12.49 37.31
N ILE A 736 -17.54 -12.97 38.55
CA ILE A 736 -17.73 -12.18 39.77
C ILE A 736 -16.93 -10.88 39.71
N LEU A 737 -15.67 -10.93 39.24
CA LEU A 737 -14.81 -9.75 39.08
C LEU A 737 -15.39 -8.73 38.08
N ASN A 738 -15.70 -9.13 36.85
CA ASN A 738 -16.20 -8.23 35.81
C ASN A 738 -17.58 -7.64 36.16
N LEU A 739 -18.49 -8.45 36.72
CA LEU A 739 -19.80 -7.98 37.18
C LEU A 739 -19.66 -7.04 38.39
N SER A 740 -18.74 -7.30 39.32
CA SER A 740 -18.50 -6.39 40.45
C SER A 740 -17.88 -5.06 40.03
N THR A 741 -17.05 -5.01 38.99
CA THR A 741 -16.55 -3.71 38.48
C THR A 741 -17.65 -2.94 37.76
N GLY A 742 -18.48 -3.60 36.94
CA GLY A 742 -19.63 -2.98 36.27
C GLY A 742 -20.71 -2.47 37.25
N PHE A 743 -21.20 -3.34 38.14
CA PHE A 743 -22.19 -2.98 39.15
C PHE A 743 -21.62 -2.01 40.20
N GLY A 744 -20.31 -2.02 40.45
CA GLY A 744 -19.62 -1.01 41.25
C GLY A 744 -19.69 0.40 40.63
N PHE A 745 -19.62 0.51 39.30
CA PHE A 745 -19.83 1.79 38.61
C PHE A 745 -21.31 2.19 38.55
N TRP A 746 -22.22 1.22 38.34
CA TRP A 746 -23.67 1.46 38.43
C TRP A 746 -24.10 1.99 39.81
N ALA A 747 -23.61 1.39 40.90
CA ALA A 747 -23.83 1.89 42.25
C ALA A 747 -23.26 3.31 42.46
N ALA A 748 -22.21 3.70 41.72
CA ALA A 748 -21.68 5.06 41.76
C ALA A 748 -22.57 6.06 41.00
N LEU A 749 -23.23 5.66 39.90
CA LEU A 749 -24.27 6.49 39.24
C LEU A 749 -25.50 6.65 40.13
N MET A 750 -25.96 5.56 40.76
CA MET A 750 -27.07 5.56 41.73
C MET A 750 -26.76 6.46 42.95
N ALA A 751 -25.49 6.57 43.36
CA ALA A 751 -25.07 7.45 44.46
C ALA A 751 -25.27 8.95 44.16
N PHE A 752 -25.37 9.34 42.88
CA PHE A 752 -25.72 10.70 42.43
C PHE A 752 -27.12 10.77 41.81
N GLY A 753 -27.97 9.75 42.04
CA GLY A 753 -29.37 9.75 41.62
C GLY A 753 -29.64 9.47 40.13
N PHE A 754 -28.64 9.05 39.35
CA PHE A 754 -28.84 8.72 37.94
C PHE A 754 -29.22 7.25 37.75
N ASN A 755 -30.49 6.99 37.46
CA ASN A 755 -31.02 5.65 37.21
C ASN A 755 -30.67 5.19 35.79
N MET A 756 -29.82 4.16 35.69
CA MET A 756 -29.48 3.49 34.42
C MET A 756 -29.66 1.97 34.56
N ASN A 757 -29.88 1.26 33.45
CA ASN A 757 -29.97 -0.20 33.45
C ASN A 757 -28.61 -0.82 33.87
N PRO A 758 -28.53 -1.63 34.95
CA PRO A 758 -27.26 -2.15 35.46
C PRO A 758 -26.51 -3.06 34.46
N ILE A 759 -27.23 -3.72 33.55
CA ILE A 759 -26.64 -4.55 32.49
C ILE A 759 -25.96 -3.64 31.45
N GLU A 760 -26.66 -2.60 31.02
CA GLU A 760 -26.17 -1.59 30.08
C GLU A 760 -24.97 -0.82 30.65
N THR A 761 -25.07 -0.33 31.89
CA THR A 761 -23.95 0.30 32.61
C THR A 761 -22.73 -0.62 32.69
N THR A 762 -22.93 -1.92 32.91
CA THR A 762 -21.84 -2.90 32.95
C THR A 762 -21.16 -3.05 31.59
N PHE A 763 -21.92 -3.08 30.50
CA PHE A 763 -21.38 -3.11 29.14
C PHE A 763 -20.59 -1.83 28.81
N ILE A 764 -21.18 -0.65 29.06
CA ILE A 764 -20.55 0.66 28.83
C ILE A 764 -19.24 0.75 29.63
N PHE A 765 -19.30 0.39 30.93
CA PHE A 765 -18.14 0.38 31.81
C PHE A 765 -17.02 -0.55 31.31
N LEU A 766 -17.33 -1.80 30.96
CA LEU A 766 -16.31 -2.78 30.56
C LEU A 766 -15.62 -2.37 29.25
N LEU A 767 -16.36 -1.82 28.30
CA LEU A 767 -15.81 -1.35 27.02
C LEU A 767 -14.91 -0.12 27.25
N ALA A 768 -15.39 0.88 27.98
CA ALA A 768 -14.62 2.10 28.32
C ALA A 768 -13.39 1.81 29.18
N ASN A 769 -13.50 0.93 30.19
CA ASN A 769 -12.38 0.49 31.02
C ASN A 769 -11.34 -0.30 30.21
N THR A 770 -11.76 -1.12 29.23
CA THR A 770 -10.85 -1.84 28.33
C THR A 770 -10.09 -0.88 27.42
N LEU A 771 -10.79 0.10 26.82
CA LEU A 771 -10.17 1.15 26.00
C LEU A 771 -9.20 2.03 26.81
N GLY A 772 -9.62 2.52 27.97
CA GLY A 772 -8.77 3.34 28.85
C GLY A 772 -7.54 2.58 29.38
N SER A 773 -7.68 1.27 29.63
CA SER A 773 -6.56 0.40 30.07
C SER A 773 -5.58 0.03 28.95
N ALA A 774 -5.94 0.24 27.67
CA ALA A 774 -5.05 0.03 26.54
C ALA A 774 -4.01 1.17 26.38
N VAL A 775 -4.25 2.33 26.99
CA VAL A 775 -3.28 3.44 27.05
C VAL A 775 -2.24 3.15 28.14
N PRO A 776 -0.93 3.16 27.84
CA PRO A 776 0.13 2.75 28.79
C PRO A 776 0.45 3.80 29.87
N THR A 777 -0.54 4.55 30.35
CA THR A 777 -0.43 5.47 31.49
C THR A 777 -0.22 4.71 32.81
N PRO A 778 0.72 5.14 33.68
CA PRO A 778 0.80 4.63 35.06
C PRO A 778 -0.53 4.76 35.80
N GLY A 779 -0.96 3.71 36.52
CA GLY A 779 -2.26 3.65 37.20
C GLY A 779 -3.51 3.74 36.30
N GLY A 780 -3.36 3.88 34.98
CA GLY A 780 -4.48 4.24 34.09
C GLY A 780 -5.02 5.65 34.33
N LEU A 781 -4.24 6.55 34.95
CA LEU A 781 -4.64 7.92 35.30
C LEU A 781 -4.86 8.78 34.05
N GLY A 782 -5.87 9.64 34.08
CA GLY A 782 -6.32 10.46 32.96
C GLY A 782 -7.09 9.66 31.92
N ALA A 783 -6.45 8.62 31.36
CA ALA A 783 -7.01 7.81 30.27
C ALA A 783 -8.32 7.10 30.64
N VAL A 784 -8.38 6.45 31.81
CA VAL A 784 -9.60 5.75 32.27
C VAL A 784 -10.66 6.73 32.80
N GLU A 785 -10.27 7.85 33.43
CA GLU A 785 -11.25 8.90 33.79
C GLU A 785 -11.93 9.48 32.55
N ALA A 786 -11.15 9.83 31.52
CA ALA A 786 -11.67 10.38 30.27
C ALA A 786 -12.52 9.35 29.52
N ALA A 787 -12.06 8.10 29.39
CA ALA A 787 -12.81 7.05 28.70
C ALA A 787 -14.18 6.79 29.36
N LEU A 788 -14.25 6.70 30.69
CA LEU A 788 -15.52 6.52 31.42
C LEU A 788 -16.41 7.76 31.31
N SER A 789 -15.87 8.95 31.56
CA SER A 789 -16.64 10.20 31.52
C SER A 789 -17.22 10.47 30.13
N VAL A 790 -16.45 10.23 29.06
CA VAL A 790 -16.91 10.38 27.67
C VAL A 790 -17.90 9.28 27.29
N ALA A 791 -17.64 8.01 27.60
CA ALA A 791 -18.54 6.92 27.23
C ALA A 791 -19.93 7.06 27.87
N PHE A 792 -20.01 7.42 29.16
CA PHE A 792 -21.30 7.66 29.81
C PHE A 792 -21.96 8.96 29.35
N SER A 793 -21.19 10.02 29.05
CA SER A 793 -21.76 11.24 28.43
C SER A 793 -22.34 10.98 27.04
N ALA A 794 -21.72 10.11 26.24
CA ALA A 794 -22.19 9.73 24.91
C ALA A 794 -23.51 8.93 24.93
N VAL A 795 -23.81 8.25 26.05
CA VAL A 795 -25.10 7.55 26.30
C VAL A 795 -26.03 8.41 27.18
N GLY A 796 -25.85 9.74 27.18
CA GLY A 796 -26.80 10.69 27.76
C GLY A 796 -26.71 10.94 29.26
N VAL A 797 -25.72 10.38 29.97
CA VAL A 797 -25.47 10.77 31.37
C VAL A 797 -24.92 12.19 31.42
N PRO A 798 -25.49 13.13 32.19
CA PRO A 798 -24.95 14.48 32.32
C PRO A 798 -23.48 14.45 32.74
N ALA A 799 -22.60 15.14 32.01
CA ALA A 799 -21.14 15.00 32.13
C ALA A 799 -20.62 15.24 33.56
N ALA A 800 -21.23 16.15 34.32
CA ALA A 800 -20.89 16.38 35.73
C ALA A 800 -21.21 15.18 36.63
N LEU A 801 -22.29 14.44 36.36
CA LEU A 801 -22.65 13.21 37.07
C LEU A 801 -21.76 12.04 36.63
N ALA A 802 -21.47 11.92 35.33
CA ALA A 802 -20.56 10.90 34.80
C ALA A 802 -19.14 11.05 35.39
N LEU A 803 -18.63 12.28 35.47
CA LEU A 803 -17.35 12.60 36.11
C LEU A 803 -17.40 12.35 37.63
N SER A 804 -18.46 12.77 38.32
CA SER A 804 -18.58 12.56 39.78
C SER A 804 -18.68 11.08 40.17
N ALA A 805 -19.45 10.29 39.41
CA ALA A 805 -19.54 8.83 39.56
C ALA A 805 -18.19 8.16 39.25
N THR A 806 -17.48 8.63 38.22
CA THR A 806 -16.12 8.15 37.90
C THR A 806 -15.13 8.44 39.03
N LEU A 807 -15.15 9.65 39.60
CA LEU A 807 -14.31 10.00 40.75
C LEU A 807 -14.66 9.18 41.99
N LEU A 808 -15.94 8.99 42.32
CA LEU A 808 -16.39 8.12 43.42
C LEU A 808 -15.96 6.66 43.22
N TYR A 809 -16.12 6.13 42.01
CA TYR A 809 -15.64 4.80 41.65
C TYR A 809 -14.11 4.70 41.83
N ARG A 810 -13.34 5.71 41.40
CA ARG A 810 -11.88 5.76 41.58
C ARG A 810 -11.46 5.90 43.04
N VAL A 811 -12.20 6.61 43.89
CA VAL A 811 -11.96 6.64 45.34
C VAL A 811 -11.95 5.21 45.90
N VAL A 812 -12.92 4.37 45.52
CA VAL A 812 -13.06 3.00 46.05
C VAL A 812 -12.17 1.97 45.32
N PHE A 813 -12.20 1.94 43.99
CA PHE A 813 -11.56 0.89 43.18
C PHE A 813 -10.09 1.17 42.85
N TYR A 814 -9.59 2.39 43.08
CA TYR A 814 -8.19 2.76 42.92
C TYR A 814 -7.59 3.29 44.23
N TRP A 815 -7.97 4.51 44.68
CA TRP A 815 -7.28 5.21 45.77
C TRP A 815 -7.33 4.47 47.12
N LEU A 816 -8.50 3.98 47.54
CA LEU A 816 -8.67 3.18 48.77
C LEU A 816 -7.90 1.85 48.73
N ARG A 817 -7.63 1.31 47.53
CA ARG A 817 -6.84 0.08 47.37
C ARG A 817 -5.35 0.28 47.59
N ILE A 818 -4.84 1.52 47.52
CA ILE A 818 -3.41 1.83 47.73
C ILE A 818 -2.97 1.58 49.19
N PRO A 819 -3.59 2.20 50.23
CA PRO A 819 -3.19 1.97 51.61
C PRO A 819 -3.55 0.56 52.11
N LEU A 820 -4.70 0.02 51.69
CA LEU A 820 -5.07 -1.36 52.01
C LEU A 820 -4.11 -2.36 51.36
N GLY A 821 -3.66 -2.09 50.13
CA GLY A 821 -2.63 -2.84 49.44
C GLY A 821 -1.27 -2.81 50.15
N ALA A 822 -0.84 -1.63 50.64
CA ALA A 822 0.39 -1.51 51.42
C ALA A 822 0.34 -2.32 52.73
N LEU A 823 -0.80 -2.30 53.43
CA LEU A 823 -1.02 -3.10 54.64
C LEU A 823 -1.02 -4.61 54.33
N ALA A 824 -1.70 -5.04 53.27
CA ALA A 824 -1.72 -6.44 52.83
C ALA A 824 -0.33 -6.91 52.36
N MET A 825 0.44 -6.07 51.68
CA MET A 825 1.82 -6.34 51.28
C MET A 825 2.73 -6.54 52.51
N LYS A 826 2.66 -5.64 53.49
CA LYS A 826 3.39 -5.77 54.76
C LYS A 826 2.99 -7.02 55.57
N TRP A 827 1.73 -7.44 55.47
CA TRP A 827 1.27 -8.70 56.06
C TRP A 827 1.85 -9.92 55.32
N LEU A 828 1.83 -9.93 53.98
CA LEU A 828 2.37 -11.03 53.17
C LEU A 828 3.88 -11.21 53.38
N ASP A 829 4.62 -10.11 53.37
CA ASP A 829 6.07 -10.06 53.61
C ASP A 829 6.42 -10.66 54.99
N LYS A 830 5.74 -10.23 56.06
CA LYS A 830 5.89 -10.79 57.42
C LYS A 830 5.63 -12.30 57.50
N HIS A 831 4.82 -12.86 56.60
CA HIS A 831 4.52 -14.30 56.52
C HIS A 831 5.32 -15.04 55.43
N ASN A 832 6.33 -14.39 54.83
CA ASN A 832 7.17 -14.91 53.75
C ASN A 832 6.39 -15.32 52.48
N LEU A 833 5.24 -14.67 52.21
CA LEU A 833 4.30 -15.03 51.14
C LEU A 833 4.47 -14.24 49.83
N ILE A 834 5.42 -13.29 49.73
CA ILE A 834 5.86 -12.62 48.49
C ILE A 834 7.38 -12.52 48.43
#